data_AF-A0A3N2RGC4-F1
#
_entry.id   AF-A0A3N2RGC4-F1
#
_cell.length_a   1.000
_cell.length_b   1.000
_cell.length_c   1.000
_cell.angle_alpha   90.00
_cell.angle_beta   90.00
_cell.angle_gamma   90.00
#
_symmetry.space_group_name_H-M   'P 1'
#
loop_
_entity.id
_entity.type
_entity.pdbx_description
1 polymer ?
#
loop_
_entity_poly.entity_id
_entity_poly.type
_entity_poly.pdbx_seq_one_letter_code
_entity_poly.pdbx_strand_id
1 'polypeptide(L)'
;MHIKTLLSPSLRKRLFVLALLALATLPAQAQFATGGSGRFKSQIFWFEWGQAGAAIPPTGTTVTNTFLTPAGRELRMTCSISNLSGALIIKRPGSYPGDGLDDLYNIGGAGNANTMDIGLLNVVDSATVPFTFACSATLGTPGDPAAPAYPLSGLVFAEAEQSLSAGAQTEYTQGTISSVGATWRMIDRFRNCTSTDMPIIRTDVGGQSTLRMSGPGTVCPSGPMGVAFMEGTTTANVVLKGGGQSAIALGAMVVFTTDFGDAPLSYGNPSHDAQPSWSGGDVAPNSTTQLYSMTLADLIQPTARLGSRVDAELGPSHGANADGDDTTGEDDEDGFTAPLGVVVAVPGATYTPPAIACSGGGVVRGWIDFNRDGDFNDPGEVSNNSPVCPGGPTGSGTVTLNWNVPATAAQGRSYMRLRTASVAAQISTPDGAAADGEVEDYLITALAPAKVALVKRIASRIDAADQFTVSLLDGTSVIGSATTAGAALTATTGELPVDVSGPYALRDANASGPALLRYASSLACVANPGSTGAVPTPTGPTGTGPADWSITFNNGNDLTCTITNTPNQADLQITKTNNRTASEHGQASQYSVTIANNGPGTAIGAVVTDPAQAGLDCPAANPVTCSGVAGGCPTAAATIGDLQGAGVTLGTLPATAGSNSVTLQFTCTVQ
;
A
#
# COMPACT_ATOMS: atom_id res chain seq x y z
N MET A 1 40.51 -2.83 -11.83
CA MET A 1 41.71 -3.65 -12.12
C MET A 1 41.95 -3.62 -13.62
N HIS A 2 43.06 -3.00 -14.05
CA HIS A 2 43.46 -2.85 -15.46
C HIS A 2 43.80 -4.20 -16.10
N ILE A 3 43.22 -4.52 -17.26
CA ILE A 3 43.86 -5.41 -18.24
C ILE A 3 43.69 -4.80 -19.64
N LYS A 4 44.80 -4.26 -20.14
CA LYS A 4 45.02 -3.95 -21.55
C LYS A 4 45.73 -5.15 -22.20
N THR A 5 45.36 -5.35 -23.47
CA THR A 5 46.09 -5.99 -24.58
C THR A 5 46.25 -7.51 -24.63
N LEU A 6 45.70 -8.11 -25.71
CA LEU A 6 46.45 -8.81 -26.77
C LEU A 6 45.51 -9.22 -27.93
N LEU A 7 45.48 -8.44 -29.01
CA LEU A 7 44.92 -8.86 -30.31
C LEU A 7 45.93 -8.50 -31.41
N SER A 8 46.22 -9.46 -32.29
CA SER A 8 47.36 -9.40 -33.23
C SER A 8 47.09 -8.53 -34.48
N PRO A 9 48.16 -8.03 -35.15
CA PRO A 9 48.03 -7.14 -36.31
C PRO A 9 47.33 -7.75 -37.53
N SER A 10 47.35 -9.09 -37.66
CA SER A 10 46.69 -9.80 -38.75
C SER A 10 45.16 -9.85 -38.60
N LEU A 11 44.66 -9.80 -37.36
CA LEU A 11 43.22 -9.76 -37.08
C LEU A 11 42.62 -8.37 -37.35
N ARG A 12 43.39 -7.29 -37.11
CA ARG A 12 42.99 -5.91 -37.47
C ARG A 12 42.84 -5.71 -38.98
N LYS A 13 43.71 -6.32 -39.79
CA LYS A 13 43.61 -6.28 -41.26
C LYS A 13 42.47 -7.15 -41.80
N ARG A 14 42.11 -8.26 -41.15
CA ARG A 14 40.95 -9.08 -41.55
C ARG A 14 39.61 -8.46 -41.13
N LEU A 15 39.55 -7.74 -40.00
CA LEU A 15 38.37 -6.96 -39.62
C LEU A 15 38.11 -5.77 -40.56
N PHE A 16 39.16 -5.11 -41.08
CA PHE A 16 39.01 -4.00 -42.02
C PHE A 16 38.63 -4.44 -43.44
N VAL A 17 38.96 -5.67 -43.85
CA VAL A 17 38.63 -6.20 -45.18
C VAL A 17 37.22 -6.84 -45.23
N LEU A 18 36.66 -7.24 -44.07
CA LEU A 18 35.25 -7.65 -43.99
C LEU A 18 34.26 -6.47 -43.92
N ALA A 19 34.75 -5.26 -43.63
CA ALA A 19 33.93 -4.05 -43.57
C ALA A 19 33.71 -3.36 -44.93
N LEU A 20 34.30 -3.87 -46.03
CA LEU A 20 34.19 -3.28 -47.36
C LEU A 20 33.38 -4.11 -48.38
N LEU A 21 32.76 -5.22 -47.96
CA LEU A 21 31.95 -6.08 -48.85
C LEU A 21 30.62 -6.50 -48.22
N ALA A 22 29.94 -5.55 -47.60
CA ALA A 22 28.50 -5.60 -47.41
C ALA A 22 27.96 -4.17 -47.52
N LEU A 23 27.61 -3.72 -48.74
CA LEU A 23 26.44 -2.85 -48.85
C LEU A 23 25.24 -3.69 -48.46
N ALA A 24 25.12 -3.99 -47.15
CA ALA A 24 23.87 -4.41 -46.59
C ALA A 24 22.98 -3.17 -46.65
N THR A 25 22.00 -3.19 -47.54
CA THR A 25 20.82 -2.35 -47.40
C THR A 25 20.38 -2.46 -45.95
N LEU A 26 20.37 -1.33 -45.21
CA LEU A 26 19.79 -1.33 -43.86
C LEU A 26 18.39 -1.94 -44.00
N PRO A 27 18.05 -2.98 -43.21
CA PRO A 27 16.70 -3.54 -43.27
C PRO A 27 15.72 -2.41 -42.94
N ALA A 28 14.57 -2.42 -43.61
CA ALA A 28 13.45 -1.53 -43.30
C ALA A 28 13.19 -1.56 -41.79
N GLN A 29 13.35 -0.43 -41.11
CA GLN A 29 13.20 -0.31 -39.66
C GLN A 29 12.27 0.87 -39.36
N ALA A 30 11.24 0.66 -38.56
CA ALA A 30 10.40 1.75 -38.09
C ALA A 30 10.98 2.34 -36.79
N GLN A 31 10.81 3.65 -36.60
CA GLN A 31 11.43 4.37 -35.50
C GLN A 31 10.64 5.60 -35.06
N PHE A 32 10.77 5.94 -33.78
CA PHE A 32 10.34 7.22 -33.24
C PHE A 32 11.28 8.33 -33.72
N ALA A 33 10.73 9.53 -33.93
CA ALA A 33 11.58 10.69 -34.17
C ALA A 33 12.30 11.07 -32.86
N THR A 34 13.58 11.42 -32.93
CA THR A 34 14.35 11.87 -31.77
C THR A 34 14.53 13.39 -31.73
N GLY A 35 14.18 14.08 -32.82
CA GLY A 35 14.31 15.51 -33.00
C GLY A 35 13.12 16.12 -33.73
N GLY A 36 13.15 17.45 -33.87
CA GLY A 36 12.07 18.23 -34.47
C GLY A 36 11.10 18.81 -33.44
N SER A 37 10.12 19.56 -33.96
CA SER A 37 9.13 20.33 -33.18
C SER A 37 7.80 19.60 -32.97
N GLY A 38 7.67 18.37 -33.49
CA GLY A 38 6.44 17.59 -33.45
C GLY A 38 5.97 17.27 -32.04
N ARG A 39 4.65 17.25 -31.87
CA ARG A 39 4.00 17.05 -30.57
C ARG A 39 4.07 15.60 -30.07
N PHE A 40 4.21 14.64 -31.00
CA PHE A 40 4.07 13.21 -30.71
C PHE A 40 5.31 12.39 -31.12
N LYS A 41 6.51 12.96 -30.96
CA LYS A 41 7.78 12.36 -31.43
C LYS A 41 8.03 10.97 -30.85
N SER A 42 7.64 10.76 -29.60
CA SER A 42 7.80 9.50 -28.86
C SER A 42 6.57 8.59 -28.93
N GLN A 43 5.54 8.96 -29.70
CA GLN A 43 4.27 8.26 -29.77
C GLN A 43 3.89 7.84 -31.19
N ILE A 44 4.43 8.50 -32.22
CA ILE A 44 4.23 8.08 -33.61
C ILE A 44 5.41 7.21 -34.03
N PHE A 45 5.13 5.96 -34.30
CA PHE A 45 6.10 5.05 -34.86
C PHE A 45 6.06 5.13 -36.39
N TRP A 46 7.03 5.83 -36.97
CA TRP A 46 7.11 6.05 -38.41
C TRP A 46 7.74 4.86 -39.10
N PHE A 47 7.12 4.39 -40.19
CA PHE A 47 7.60 3.22 -40.92
C PHE A 47 8.58 3.61 -42.02
N GLU A 48 9.79 3.08 -41.95
CA GLU A 48 10.69 3.05 -43.09
C GLU A 48 10.44 1.79 -43.90
N TRP A 49 10.28 1.99 -45.21
CA TRP A 49 9.96 0.91 -46.14
C TRP A 49 11.20 0.37 -46.87
N GLY A 50 12.38 0.90 -46.53
CA GLY A 50 13.66 0.62 -47.15
C GLY A 50 14.55 1.88 -47.15
N GLN A 51 15.45 1.97 -48.12
CA GLN A 51 16.37 3.11 -48.25
C GLN A 51 15.84 4.14 -49.26
N ALA A 52 16.10 5.43 -49.01
CA ALA A 52 15.76 6.49 -49.95
C ALA A 52 16.28 6.20 -51.37
N GLY A 53 15.42 6.40 -52.37
CA GLY A 53 15.66 6.09 -53.78
C GLY A 53 15.25 4.69 -54.21
N ALA A 54 14.97 3.76 -53.30
CA ALA A 54 14.47 2.43 -53.64
C ALA A 54 12.97 2.45 -53.98
N ALA A 55 12.56 1.62 -54.94
CA ALA A 55 11.16 1.47 -55.32
C ALA A 55 10.43 0.46 -54.42
N ILE A 56 9.17 0.73 -54.11
CA ILE A 56 8.27 -0.25 -53.49
C ILE A 56 7.88 -1.30 -54.54
N PRO A 57 8.00 -2.60 -54.26
CA PRO A 57 7.58 -3.64 -55.20
C PRO A 57 6.10 -3.50 -55.58
N PRO A 58 5.71 -3.75 -56.84
CA PRO A 58 4.29 -3.70 -57.25
C PRO A 58 3.38 -4.64 -56.45
N THR A 59 3.94 -5.74 -55.91
CA THR A 59 3.22 -6.67 -55.03
C THR A 59 2.97 -6.11 -53.62
N GLY A 60 3.54 -4.95 -53.30
CA GLY A 60 3.60 -4.43 -51.95
C GLY A 60 4.80 -4.94 -51.15
N THR A 61 4.84 -4.56 -49.88
CA THR A 61 5.90 -4.94 -48.93
C THR A 61 5.33 -5.02 -47.52
N THR A 62 5.95 -5.82 -46.65
CA THR A 62 5.59 -5.95 -45.24
C THR A 62 6.84 -5.76 -44.40
N VAL A 63 6.73 -4.94 -43.36
CA VAL A 63 7.81 -4.62 -42.44
C VAL A 63 7.36 -4.96 -41.02
N THR A 64 8.17 -5.74 -40.31
CA THR A 64 7.96 -6.06 -38.89
C THR A 64 9.09 -5.45 -38.08
N ASN A 65 8.72 -4.71 -37.05
CA ASN A 65 9.63 -4.09 -36.09
C ASN A 65 9.32 -4.55 -34.68
N THR A 66 10.36 -4.66 -33.88
CA THR A 66 10.31 -5.08 -32.48
C THR A 66 11.02 -4.08 -31.61
N PHE A 67 10.39 -3.71 -30.51
CA PHE A 67 10.91 -2.75 -29.56
C PHE A 67 10.53 -3.18 -28.15
N LEU A 68 11.40 -2.88 -27.20
CA LEU A 68 11.13 -3.15 -25.79
C LEU A 68 10.40 -1.95 -25.20
N THR A 69 9.28 -2.22 -24.54
CA THR A 69 8.60 -1.23 -23.69
C THR A 69 9.47 -0.91 -22.46
N PRO A 70 9.20 0.19 -21.76
CA PRO A 70 9.72 0.44 -20.41
C PRO A 70 9.64 -0.78 -19.48
N ALA A 71 8.53 -1.53 -19.54
CA ALA A 71 8.30 -2.76 -18.78
C ALA A 71 9.09 -3.99 -19.28
N GLY A 72 9.99 -3.83 -20.26
CA GLY A 72 10.78 -4.91 -20.83
C GLY A 72 9.99 -5.90 -21.69
N ARG A 73 8.75 -5.57 -22.07
CA ARG A 73 7.92 -6.39 -22.98
C ARG A 73 8.27 -6.05 -24.42
N GLU A 74 8.25 -7.04 -25.31
CA GLU A 74 8.45 -6.83 -26.75
C GLU A 74 7.12 -6.43 -27.40
N LEU A 75 7.02 -5.18 -27.86
CA LEU A 75 5.99 -4.80 -28.83
C LEU A 75 6.53 -5.15 -30.21
N ARG A 76 5.87 -6.10 -30.87
CA ARG A 76 6.13 -6.47 -32.25
C ARG A 76 5.03 -5.89 -33.12
N MET A 77 5.37 -4.93 -33.97
CA MET A 77 4.44 -4.30 -34.89
C MET A 77 4.78 -4.64 -36.33
N THR A 78 3.76 -5.09 -37.07
CA THR A 78 3.87 -5.46 -38.48
C THR A 78 2.95 -4.57 -39.30
N CYS A 79 3.49 -3.88 -40.29
CA CYS A 79 2.71 -3.10 -41.23
C CYS A 79 3.00 -3.49 -42.67
N SER A 80 2.01 -3.31 -43.53
CA SER A 80 2.08 -3.71 -44.93
C SER A 80 1.55 -2.62 -45.85
N ILE A 81 2.20 -2.49 -47.01
CA ILE A 81 1.66 -1.87 -48.21
C ILE A 81 1.22 -3.03 -49.11
N SER A 82 -0.02 -3.00 -49.57
CA SER A 82 -0.57 -3.99 -50.51
C SER A 82 -1.50 -3.32 -51.52
N ASN A 83 -1.97 -4.06 -52.53
CA ASN A 83 -2.86 -3.52 -53.57
C ASN A 83 -2.32 -2.26 -54.27
N LEU A 84 -0.98 -2.16 -54.41
CA LEU A 84 -0.33 -1.00 -55.02
C LEU A 84 -0.61 -0.97 -56.53
N SER A 85 -1.15 0.14 -57.01
CA SER A 85 -1.32 0.42 -58.44
C SER A 85 -0.56 1.69 -58.81
N GLY A 86 0.59 1.55 -59.46
CA GLY A 86 1.47 2.66 -59.82
C GLY A 86 2.89 2.42 -59.32
N ALA A 87 3.68 3.49 -59.21
CA ALA A 87 5.06 3.43 -58.76
C ALA A 87 5.27 4.35 -57.56
N LEU A 88 5.87 3.82 -56.50
CA LEU A 88 6.31 4.56 -55.33
C LEU A 88 7.81 4.41 -55.16
N ILE A 89 8.48 5.50 -54.82
CA ILE A 89 9.89 5.53 -54.45
C ILE A 89 10.01 6.05 -53.02
N ILE A 90 10.87 5.42 -52.23
CA ILE A 90 11.16 5.85 -50.87
C ILE A 90 11.93 7.16 -50.91
N LYS A 91 11.53 8.12 -50.08
CA LYS A 91 12.12 9.44 -49.99
C LYS A 91 12.44 9.76 -48.53
N ARG A 92 13.50 10.53 -48.35
CA ARG A 92 13.83 11.16 -47.08
C ARG A 92 13.18 12.54 -46.99
N PRO A 93 12.31 12.78 -46.00
CA PRO A 93 11.82 14.13 -45.75
C PRO A 93 12.97 15.10 -45.44
N GLY A 94 12.90 16.33 -45.94
CA GLY A 94 13.91 17.40 -45.86
C GLY A 94 14.82 17.49 -47.09
N SER A 95 14.68 16.59 -48.06
CA SER A 95 15.51 16.55 -49.27
C SER A 95 15.00 17.41 -50.43
N TYR A 96 13.82 18.03 -50.29
CA TYR A 96 13.18 18.85 -51.31
C TYR A 96 12.64 20.17 -50.74
N PRO A 97 12.67 21.29 -51.50
CA PRO A 97 12.13 22.57 -51.04
C PRO A 97 10.62 22.53 -50.80
N GLY A 98 10.15 22.97 -49.63
CA GLY A 98 8.73 22.94 -49.26
C GLY A 98 8.38 21.81 -48.30
N ASP A 99 9.25 20.82 -48.10
CA ASP A 99 9.05 19.82 -47.04
C ASP A 99 9.22 20.43 -45.65
N GLY A 100 8.31 20.05 -44.76
CA GLY A 100 8.36 20.40 -43.34
C GLY A 100 8.03 19.25 -42.40
N LEU A 101 7.94 18.01 -42.92
CA LEU A 101 7.76 16.85 -42.04
C LEU A 101 9.00 16.62 -41.18
N ASP A 102 10.19 16.84 -41.73
CA ASP A 102 11.46 16.79 -41.02
C ASP A 102 11.61 17.90 -39.98
N ASP A 103 10.95 19.05 -40.16
CA ASP A 103 10.89 20.09 -39.12
C ASP A 103 10.07 19.63 -37.89
N LEU A 104 9.07 18.76 -38.08
CA LEU A 104 8.29 18.16 -36.99
C LEU A 104 8.96 16.88 -36.44
N TYR A 105 9.34 15.96 -37.31
CA TYR A 105 9.77 14.60 -36.99
C TYR A 105 11.05 14.28 -37.77
N ASN A 106 12.20 14.32 -37.07
CA ASN A 106 13.49 13.94 -37.65
C ASN A 106 14.35 13.12 -36.70
N ILE A 107 15.41 12.55 -37.28
CA ILE A 107 16.59 12.06 -36.58
C ILE A 107 17.80 12.72 -37.20
N GLY A 108 18.67 13.31 -36.37
CA GLY A 108 19.89 13.99 -36.83
C GLY A 108 19.72 15.48 -37.21
N GLY A 109 18.48 15.95 -37.39
CA GLY A 109 18.16 17.36 -37.67
C GLY A 109 17.26 17.54 -38.90
N ALA A 110 16.90 18.79 -39.21
CA ALA A 110 16.11 19.13 -40.40
C ALA A 110 16.97 19.19 -41.68
N GLY A 111 16.30 19.23 -42.82
CA GLY A 111 16.85 19.19 -44.16
C GLY A 111 17.65 17.93 -44.43
N ASN A 112 18.82 18.10 -45.06
CA ASN A 112 19.74 17.00 -45.38
C ASN A 112 20.35 16.29 -44.15
N ALA A 113 20.20 16.85 -42.95
CA ALA A 113 20.67 16.23 -41.71
C ALA A 113 19.72 15.13 -41.21
N ASN A 114 18.48 15.11 -41.70
CA ASN A 114 17.54 14.05 -41.39
C ASN A 114 18.09 12.70 -41.86
N THR A 115 17.74 11.63 -41.16
CA THR A 115 18.09 10.26 -41.54
C THR A 115 16.88 9.34 -41.67
N MET A 116 15.67 9.86 -41.45
CA MET A 116 14.45 9.06 -41.52
C MET A 116 13.99 8.86 -42.96
N ASP A 117 14.02 7.62 -43.47
CA ASP A 117 13.60 7.27 -44.84
C ASP A 117 12.12 6.84 -44.89
N ILE A 118 11.24 7.73 -44.41
CA ILE A 118 9.83 7.44 -44.10
C ILE A 118 8.83 7.92 -45.16
N GLY A 119 9.28 8.70 -46.16
CA GLY A 119 8.42 9.25 -47.21
C GLY A 119 8.21 8.26 -48.36
N LEU A 120 6.99 8.22 -48.89
CA LEU A 120 6.63 7.48 -50.11
C LEU A 120 6.23 8.47 -51.19
N LEU A 121 7.10 8.65 -52.16
CA LEU A 121 6.98 9.61 -53.25
C LEU A 121 6.33 8.97 -54.48
N ASN A 122 5.31 9.63 -55.03
CA ASN A 122 4.87 9.40 -56.40
C ASN A 122 5.79 10.17 -57.37
N VAL A 123 6.42 9.47 -58.30
CA VAL A 123 7.34 10.04 -59.30
C VAL A 123 6.75 10.11 -60.70
N VAL A 124 5.47 9.77 -60.86
CA VAL A 124 4.79 9.78 -62.16
C VAL A 124 3.82 10.96 -62.19
N ASP A 125 4.16 11.96 -63.00
CA ASP A 125 3.36 13.18 -63.17
C ASP A 125 1.90 12.86 -63.53
N SER A 126 0.98 13.55 -62.86
CA SER A 126 -0.47 13.41 -63.02
C SER A 126 -1.04 12.02 -62.68
N ALA A 127 -0.24 11.06 -62.25
CA ALA A 127 -0.70 9.74 -61.86
C ALA A 127 -1.34 9.76 -60.46
N THR A 128 -2.38 8.95 -60.31
CA THR A 128 -2.97 8.61 -59.02
C THR A 128 -2.47 7.24 -58.62
N VAL A 129 -1.80 7.15 -57.46
CA VAL A 129 -1.21 5.91 -56.94
C VAL A 129 -1.95 5.49 -55.68
N PRO A 130 -2.93 4.55 -55.78
CA PRO A 130 -3.58 3.96 -54.62
C PRO A 130 -2.82 2.73 -54.09
N PHE A 131 -2.94 2.50 -52.79
CA PHE A 131 -2.54 1.26 -52.11
C PHE A 131 -3.27 1.11 -50.76
N THR A 132 -3.23 -0.08 -50.19
CA THR A 132 -3.74 -0.35 -48.84
C THR A 132 -2.59 -0.35 -47.84
N PHE A 133 -2.73 0.41 -46.76
CA PHE A 133 -1.84 0.41 -45.60
C PHE A 133 -2.55 -0.27 -44.42
N ALA A 134 -1.93 -1.29 -43.85
CA ALA A 134 -2.51 -2.03 -42.72
C ALA A 134 -1.44 -2.41 -41.70
N CYS A 135 -1.78 -2.31 -40.42
CA CYS A 135 -0.89 -2.64 -39.30
C CYS A 135 -1.54 -3.58 -38.30
N SER A 136 -0.71 -4.37 -37.62
CA SER A 136 -1.08 -5.13 -36.43
C SER A 136 0.08 -5.13 -35.45
N ALA A 137 -0.21 -5.33 -34.17
CA ALA A 137 0.81 -5.44 -33.16
C ALA A 137 0.51 -6.56 -32.16
N THR A 138 1.56 -7.07 -31.51
CA THR A 138 1.48 -8.04 -30.42
C THR A 138 2.42 -7.61 -29.30
N LEU A 139 2.01 -7.73 -28.04
CA LEU A 139 2.81 -7.31 -26.89
C LEU A 139 3.01 -8.48 -25.93
N GLY A 140 4.24 -8.95 -25.78
CA GLY A 140 4.54 -10.14 -24.98
C GLY A 140 5.94 -10.14 -24.41
N THR A 141 6.36 -11.30 -23.90
CA THR A 141 7.76 -11.48 -23.51
C THR A 141 8.67 -11.45 -24.74
N PRO A 142 9.92 -10.97 -24.62
CA PRO A 142 10.85 -10.92 -25.75
C PRO A 142 11.00 -12.26 -26.46
N GLY A 143 10.81 -12.27 -27.78
CA GLY A 143 10.88 -13.47 -28.61
C GLY A 143 9.66 -14.39 -28.60
N ASP A 144 8.58 -14.08 -27.88
CA ASP A 144 7.37 -14.91 -27.83
C ASP A 144 6.66 -14.96 -29.20
N PRO A 145 6.60 -16.13 -29.86
CA PRO A 145 5.92 -16.26 -31.15
C PRO A 145 4.39 -16.25 -31.03
N ALA A 146 3.84 -16.38 -29.83
CA ALA A 146 2.41 -16.45 -29.54
C ALA A 146 1.92 -15.26 -28.69
N ALA A 147 2.68 -14.15 -28.69
CA ALA A 147 2.33 -12.94 -27.96
C ALA A 147 0.89 -12.47 -28.28
N PRO A 148 0.10 -12.06 -27.27
CA PRO A 148 -1.27 -11.62 -27.49
C PRO A 148 -1.32 -10.35 -28.35
N ALA A 149 -2.43 -10.18 -29.06
CA ALA A 149 -2.66 -8.99 -29.89
C ALA A 149 -2.66 -7.72 -29.03
N TYR A 150 -1.97 -6.69 -29.50
CA TYR A 150 -1.94 -5.36 -28.91
C TYR A 150 -2.88 -4.42 -29.67
N PRO A 151 -3.83 -3.75 -29.00
CA PRO A 151 -4.76 -2.83 -29.64
C PRO A 151 -4.07 -1.51 -29.98
N LEU A 152 -3.72 -1.31 -31.25
CA LEU A 152 -3.21 -0.02 -31.72
C LEU A 152 -4.30 1.05 -31.64
N SER A 153 -3.98 2.24 -31.12
CA SER A 153 -4.93 3.37 -31.04
C SER A 153 -5.39 3.83 -32.42
N GLY A 154 -4.54 3.65 -33.45
CA GLY A 154 -4.87 3.94 -34.83
C GLY A 154 -3.66 4.13 -35.72
N LEU A 155 -3.91 4.46 -36.99
CA LEU A 155 -2.87 4.75 -37.97
C LEU A 155 -2.61 6.26 -38.08
N VAL A 156 -1.42 6.65 -38.50
CA VAL A 156 -1.04 8.04 -38.78
C VAL A 156 -0.65 8.16 -40.24
N PHE A 157 -1.05 9.25 -40.88
CA PHE A 157 -0.42 9.67 -42.13
C PHE A 157 -0.10 11.15 -42.09
N ALA A 158 1.01 11.52 -42.73
CA ALA A 158 1.42 12.90 -42.90
C ALA A 158 1.77 13.17 -44.35
N GLU A 159 1.52 14.40 -44.77
CA GLU A 159 2.13 14.90 -45.99
C GLU A 159 3.64 15.02 -45.79
N ALA A 160 4.42 14.26 -46.55
CA ALA A 160 5.88 14.22 -46.44
C ALA A 160 6.58 15.10 -47.48
N GLU A 161 5.81 15.76 -48.33
CA GLU A 161 6.25 16.76 -49.30
C GLU A 161 5.09 17.68 -49.59
N GLN A 162 5.34 18.99 -49.68
CA GLN A 162 4.29 19.95 -49.94
C GLN A 162 3.62 19.68 -51.31
N SER A 163 2.35 19.29 -51.28
CA SER A 163 1.50 19.21 -52.46
C SER A 163 1.19 20.62 -52.98
N LEU A 164 1.05 20.78 -54.29
CA LEU A 164 0.64 22.02 -54.95
C LEU A 164 -0.64 21.84 -55.80
N SER A 165 -1.62 22.71 -55.59
CA SER A 165 -2.82 22.82 -56.45
C SER A 165 -2.88 24.18 -57.13
N ALA A 166 -1.97 24.40 -58.09
CA ALA A 166 -1.86 25.65 -58.85
C ALA A 166 -1.94 25.40 -60.37
N GLY A 167 -2.74 26.22 -61.07
CA GLY A 167 -2.89 26.10 -62.53
C GLY A 167 -3.47 24.73 -62.94
N ALA A 168 -2.69 23.94 -63.69
CA ALA A 168 -3.08 22.59 -64.13
C ALA A 168 -2.68 21.47 -63.14
N GLN A 169 -1.86 21.78 -62.12
CA GLN A 169 -1.47 20.82 -61.10
C GLN A 169 -2.58 20.66 -60.06
N THR A 170 -2.85 19.42 -59.66
CA THR A 170 -3.86 19.06 -58.66
C THR A 170 -3.30 17.98 -57.75
N GLU A 171 -2.35 18.38 -56.90
CA GLU A 171 -1.67 17.46 -55.98
C GLU A 171 -2.40 17.31 -54.66
N TYR A 172 -2.43 16.08 -54.16
CA TYR A 172 -2.95 15.78 -52.84
C TYR A 172 -2.44 14.45 -52.31
N THR A 173 -2.49 14.33 -50.99
CA THR A 173 -2.45 13.07 -50.26
C THR A 173 -3.82 12.80 -49.64
N GLN A 174 -4.21 11.53 -49.57
CA GLN A 174 -5.54 11.15 -49.12
C GLN A 174 -5.52 9.79 -48.44
N GLY A 175 -6.26 9.67 -47.34
CA GLY A 175 -6.56 8.40 -46.69
C GLY A 175 -8.06 8.14 -46.67
N THR A 176 -8.46 6.89 -46.80
CA THR A 176 -9.85 6.44 -46.70
C THR A 176 -9.95 5.29 -45.70
N ILE A 177 -10.81 5.45 -44.70
CA ILE A 177 -11.05 4.50 -43.61
C ILE A 177 -12.54 4.15 -43.51
N SER A 178 -12.89 3.17 -42.69
CA SER A 178 -14.29 2.94 -42.28
C SER A 178 -14.84 4.20 -41.59
N SER A 179 -16.08 4.60 -41.91
CA SER A 179 -16.76 5.67 -41.16
C SER A 179 -17.40 5.17 -39.86
N VAL A 180 -17.34 3.86 -39.59
CA VAL A 180 -17.86 3.23 -38.38
C VAL A 180 -16.69 2.89 -37.46
N GLY A 181 -16.75 3.37 -36.22
CA GLY A 181 -15.77 3.07 -35.18
C GLY A 181 -14.42 3.77 -35.33
N ALA A 182 -14.29 4.73 -36.25
CA ALA A 182 -13.06 5.47 -36.47
C ALA A 182 -13.28 6.98 -36.61
N THR A 183 -12.29 7.75 -36.19
CA THR A 183 -12.33 9.21 -36.17
C THR A 183 -11.11 9.79 -36.86
N TRP A 184 -11.33 10.77 -37.73
CA TRP A 184 -10.25 11.59 -38.29
C TRP A 184 -9.91 12.71 -37.33
N ARG A 185 -8.64 12.76 -36.90
CA ARG A 185 -8.11 13.86 -36.08
C ARG A 185 -6.90 14.50 -36.74
N MET A 186 -6.81 15.83 -36.69
CA MET A 186 -5.55 16.52 -36.98
C MET A 186 -4.74 16.60 -35.69
N ILE A 187 -3.55 16.03 -35.68
CA ILE A 187 -2.72 15.93 -34.47
C ILE A 187 -1.50 16.87 -34.53
N ASP A 188 -1.03 17.22 -35.72
CA ASP A 188 0.11 18.12 -35.87
C ASP A 188 0.06 18.89 -37.18
N ARG A 189 0.85 19.97 -37.26
CA ARG A 189 0.99 20.80 -38.46
C ARG A 189 2.27 21.63 -38.42
N PHE A 190 2.82 21.91 -39.60
CA PHE A 190 3.98 22.81 -39.75
C PHE A 190 3.88 23.71 -40.98
N ARG A 191 4.35 24.95 -40.86
CA ARG A 191 4.56 25.90 -41.95
C ARG A 191 5.49 27.01 -41.45
N ASN A 192 6.35 27.52 -42.33
CA ASN A 192 7.17 28.71 -42.05
C ASN A 192 6.67 29.99 -42.76
N CYS A 193 5.56 29.88 -43.48
CA CYS A 193 4.87 30.99 -44.13
C CYS A 193 3.58 31.37 -43.37
N THR A 194 3.07 32.58 -43.54
CA THR A 194 1.84 33.02 -42.85
C THR A 194 0.63 33.17 -43.76
N SER A 195 0.84 33.30 -45.08
CA SER A 195 -0.21 33.58 -46.07
C SER A 195 -0.79 32.34 -46.74
N THR A 196 -0.15 31.18 -46.61
CA THR A 196 -0.50 29.95 -47.32
C THR A 196 -1.02 28.92 -46.33
N ASP A 197 -2.14 28.28 -46.66
CA ASP A 197 -2.80 27.30 -45.83
C ASP A 197 -3.28 26.12 -46.69
N MET A 198 -3.44 24.96 -46.05
CA MET A 198 -3.80 23.71 -46.71
C MET A 198 -5.27 23.35 -46.45
N PRO A 199 -6.11 23.24 -47.50
CA PRO A 199 -7.45 22.70 -47.36
C PRO A 199 -7.43 21.22 -46.93
N ILE A 200 -8.05 20.96 -45.79
CA ILE A 200 -8.38 19.63 -45.28
C ILE A 200 -9.83 19.33 -45.65
N ILE A 201 -10.04 18.32 -46.48
CA ILE A 201 -11.36 17.97 -47.03
C ILE A 201 -11.74 16.58 -46.52
N ARG A 202 -12.83 16.48 -45.77
CA ARG A 202 -13.42 15.19 -45.37
C ARG A 202 -14.66 14.90 -46.21
N THR A 203 -14.77 13.70 -46.75
CA THR A 203 -15.93 13.23 -47.51
C THR A 203 -16.33 11.84 -47.04
N ASP A 204 -17.59 11.71 -46.61
CA ASP A 204 -18.12 10.47 -46.05
C ASP A 204 -19.21 9.93 -46.98
N VAL A 205 -18.95 8.77 -47.60
CA VAL A 205 -19.87 8.15 -48.57
C VAL A 205 -19.84 6.64 -48.39
N GLY A 206 -21.02 6.01 -48.35
CA GLY A 206 -21.15 4.56 -48.40
C GLY A 206 -20.45 3.81 -47.25
N GLY A 207 -20.41 4.39 -46.05
CA GLY A 207 -19.73 3.79 -44.90
C GLY A 207 -18.21 3.98 -44.87
N GLN A 208 -17.66 4.78 -45.79
CA GLN A 208 -16.24 5.15 -45.82
C GLN A 208 -16.08 6.63 -45.51
N SER A 209 -14.99 6.97 -44.83
CA SER A 209 -14.60 8.35 -44.54
C SER A 209 -13.24 8.63 -45.17
N THR A 210 -13.22 9.60 -46.08
CA THR A 210 -12.03 10.00 -46.83
C THR A 210 -11.55 11.35 -46.34
N LEU A 211 -10.29 11.45 -45.91
CA LEU A 211 -9.62 12.71 -45.61
C LEU A 211 -8.58 13.00 -46.68
N ARG A 212 -8.69 14.16 -47.32
CA ARG A 212 -7.74 14.67 -48.31
C ARG A 212 -7.03 15.90 -47.77
N MET A 213 -5.70 15.88 -47.82
CA MET A 213 -4.83 17.04 -47.68
C MET A 213 -4.58 17.58 -49.09
N SER A 214 -5.27 18.65 -49.47
CA SER A 214 -5.17 19.23 -50.81
C SER A 214 -4.11 20.32 -50.82
N GLY A 215 -3.14 20.24 -51.73
CA GLY A 215 -2.06 21.23 -51.78
C GLY A 215 -2.58 22.67 -51.89
N PRO A 216 -1.93 23.67 -51.24
CA PRO A 216 -2.25 25.08 -51.45
C PRO A 216 -2.08 25.53 -52.91
N GLY A 217 -2.59 26.72 -53.25
CA GLY A 217 -2.36 27.35 -54.55
C GLY A 217 -0.98 28.02 -54.71
N THR A 218 -0.20 28.11 -53.64
CA THR A 218 1.12 28.72 -53.58
C THR A 218 2.06 27.86 -52.72
N VAL A 219 3.33 27.77 -53.11
CA VAL A 219 4.37 27.02 -52.38
C VAL A 219 4.88 27.86 -51.20
N CYS A 220 5.23 27.22 -50.08
CA CYS A 220 6.05 27.88 -49.04
C CYS A 220 7.45 27.31 -49.01
N PRO A 221 8.41 28.02 -48.38
CA PRO A 221 9.75 27.45 -48.22
C PRO A 221 9.76 26.13 -47.43
N SER A 222 8.86 25.96 -46.45
CA SER A 222 8.55 24.68 -45.79
C SER A 222 7.09 24.68 -45.29
N GLY A 223 6.34 23.63 -45.62
CA GLY A 223 4.91 23.48 -45.37
C GLY A 223 4.01 24.33 -46.29
N PRO A 224 2.71 24.53 -45.99
CA PRO A 224 1.98 23.88 -44.93
C PRO A 224 1.93 22.37 -45.14
N MET A 225 2.17 21.63 -44.07
CA MET A 225 2.00 20.18 -44.02
C MET A 225 1.24 19.80 -42.75
N GLY A 226 0.47 18.73 -42.83
CA GLY A 226 -0.40 18.27 -41.76
C GLY A 226 -0.13 16.80 -41.40
N VAL A 227 -0.39 16.46 -40.14
CA VAL A 227 -0.35 15.09 -39.63
C VAL A 227 -1.74 14.69 -39.16
N ALA A 228 -2.31 13.69 -39.80
CA ALA A 228 -3.64 13.17 -39.50
C ALA A 228 -3.55 11.81 -38.80
N PHE A 229 -4.43 11.62 -37.83
CA PHE A 229 -4.61 10.39 -37.07
C PHE A 229 -5.95 9.76 -37.41
N MET A 230 -5.89 8.47 -37.73
CA MET A 230 -6.99 7.56 -38.02
C MET A 230 -7.29 6.77 -36.75
N GLU A 231 -7.89 7.42 -35.76
CA GLU A 231 -8.24 6.80 -34.48
C GLU A 231 -9.20 5.63 -34.70
N GLY A 232 -8.99 4.51 -34.02
CA GLY A 232 -9.91 3.36 -34.00
C GLY A 232 -9.83 2.43 -35.21
N THR A 233 -8.86 2.63 -36.12
CA THR A 233 -8.63 1.74 -37.25
C THR A 233 -7.16 1.41 -37.46
N THR A 234 -6.90 0.18 -37.88
CA THR A 234 -5.56 -0.31 -38.24
C THR A 234 -5.41 -0.59 -39.73
N THR A 235 -6.36 -0.14 -40.56
CA THR A 235 -6.31 -0.26 -42.02
C THR A 235 -6.86 1.00 -42.69
N ALA A 236 -6.19 1.42 -43.77
CA ALA A 236 -6.60 2.54 -44.60
C ALA A 236 -6.24 2.31 -46.07
N ASN A 237 -7.07 2.82 -46.98
CA ASN A 237 -6.70 2.97 -48.38
C ASN A 237 -6.08 4.35 -48.58
N VAL A 238 -4.84 4.38 -49.04
CA VAL A 238 -4.06 5.62 -49.24
C VAL A 238 -4.00 5.91 -50.72
N VAL A 239 -4.10 7.20 -51.08
CA VAL A 239 -4.02 7.68 -52.45
C VAL A 239 -3.11 8.92 -52.48
N LEU A 240 -2.11 8.89 -53.36
CA LEU A 240 -1.33 10.07 -53.71
C LEU A 240 -1.65 10.45 -55.15
N LYS A 241 -1.85 11.74 -55.40
CA LYS A 241 -1.91 12.29 -56.75
C LYS A 241 -0.82 13.34 -56.89
N GLY A 242 0.13 13.08 -57.78
CA GLY A 242 1.21 14.03 -58.09
C GLY A 242 0.94 14.78 -59.38
N GLY A 243 1.41 16.01 -59.51
CA GLY A 243 1.53 16.81 -60.74
C GLY A 243 2.98 17.30 -60.88
N GLY A 244 3.89 16.54 -60.25
CA GLY A 244 5.18 16.91 -59.68
C GLY A 244 5.54 15.88 -58.58
N GLN A 245 6.23 16.29 -57.50
CA GLN A 245 6.62 15.42 -56.39
C GLN A 245 5.61 15.50 -55.23
N SER A 246 4.75 14.49 -55.04
CA SER A 246 3.89 14.38 -53.85
C SER A 246 4.24 13.13 -53.04
N ALA A 247 4.43 13.31 -51.73
CA ALA A 247 4.84 12.23 -50.85
C ALA A 247 3.99 12.15 -49.58
N ILE A 248 3.89 10.94 -49.05
CA ILE A 248 3.19 10.65 -47.79
C ILE A 248 4.13 9.89 -46.86
N ALA A 249 4.09 10.18 -45.57
CA ALA A 249 4.69 9.34 -44.54
C ALA A 249 3.58 8.60 -43.80
N LEU A 250 3.86 7.34 -43.43
CA LEU A 250 2.90 6.45 -42.78
C LEU A 250 3.46 6.01 -41.43
N GLY A 251 2.59 6.03 -40.43
CA GLY A 251 2.93 5.66 -39.06
C GLY A 251 1.79 4.90 -38.40
N ALA A 252 2.08 4.37 -37.21
CA ALA A 252 1.07 3.91 -36.27
C ALA A 252 1.25 4.68 -34.96
N MET A 253 0.13 5.02 -34.33
CA MET A 253 0.15 5.62 -33.01
C MET A 253 0.38 4.52 -31.98
N VAL A 254 1.45 4.67 -31.22
CA VAL A 254 1.83 3.80 -30.11
C VAL A 254 2.10 4.71 -28.92
N VAL A 255 1.12 4.85 -28.05
CA VAL A 255 1.31 5.59 -26.81
C VAL A 255 1.68 4.57 -25.73
N PHE A 256 2.95 4.57 -25.35
CA PHE A 256 3.39 3.89 -24.15
C PHE A 256 3.36 4.87 -23.00
N THR A 257 2.29 4.81 -22.25
CA THR A 257 2.29 5.20 -20.86
C THR A 257 2.15 3.90 -20.10
N THR A 258 3.18 3.54 -19.35
CA THR A 258 3.12 2.40 -18.45
C THR A 258 3.21 2.96 -17.06
N ASP A 259 2.21 2.67 -16.26
CA ASP A 259 2.21 2.95 -14.84
C ASP A 259 2.68 1.68 -14.10
N PHE A 260 3.57 1.85 -13.12
CA PHE A 260 4.17 0.82 -12.31
C PHE A 260 3.86 1.03 -10.83
N GLY A 261 3.52 -0.05 -10.13
CA GLY A 261 3.39 0.00 -8.68
C GLY A 261 4.75 0.26 -8.03
N ASP A 262 4.75 1.14 -7.03
CA ASP A 262 5.95 1.71 -6.45
C ASP A 262 6.20 1.25 -5.00
N ALA A 263 5.36 0.34 -4.48
CA ALA A 263 5.63 -0.34 -3.22
C ALA A 263 7.02 -1.01 -3.23
N PRO A 264 7.61 -1.32 -2.06
CA PRO A 264 8.91 -1.97 -2.00
C PRO A 264 8.98 -3.21 -2.90
N LEU A 265 10.14 -3.43 -3.53
CA LEU A 265 10.35 -4.50 -4.51
C LEU A 265 9.87 -5.91 -4.06
N SER A 266 9.80 -6.19 -2.76
CA SER A 266 9.28 -7.46 -2.24
C SER A 266 7.80 -7.70 -2.61
N TYR A 267 7.02 -6.63 -2.83
CA TYR A 267 5.60 -6.68 -3.21
C TYR A 267 5.38 -6.89 -4.72
N GLY A 268 6.44 -7.15 -5.49
CA GLY A 268 6.38 -7.40 -6.92
C GLY A 268 6.48 -6.13 -7.76
N ASN A 269 6.26 -6.27 -9.07
CA ASN A 269 6.44 -5.22 -10.06
C ASN A 269 5.26 -5.17 -11.04
N PRO A 270 4.05 -4.86 -10.54
CA PRO A 270 2.89 -4.75 -11.41
C PRO A 270 3.10 -3.60 -12.39
N SER A 271 2.48 -3.73 -13.55
CA SER A 271 2.48 -2.66 -14.53
C SER A 271 1.16 -2.61 -15.27
N HIS A 272 0.72 -1.43 -15.66
CA HIS A 272 -0.44 -1.24 -16.52
C HIS A 272 -0.03 -0.40 -17.72
N ASP A 273 -0.29 -0.90 -18.92
CA ASP A 273 -0.10 -0.13 -20.14
C ASP A 273 -1.24 0.88 -20.31
N ALA A 274 -1.29 1.91 -19.46
CA ALA A 274 -2.22 3.02 -19.52
C ALA A 274 -2.42 3.48 -20.98
N GLN A 275 -3.64 3.35 -21.51
CA GLN A 275 -3.95 3.78 -22.89
C GLN A 275 -4.70 5.11 -22.83
N PRO A 276 -4.04 6.25 -23.09
CA PRO A 276 -4.70 7.54 -23.08
C PRO A 276 -5.72 7.65 -24.21
N SER A 277 -6.72 8.48 -24.00
CA SER A 277 -7.75 8.77 -24.99
C SER A 277 -7.44 10.08 -25.74
N TRP A 278 -8.28 10.45 -26.71
CA TRP A 278 -8.09 11.64 -27.53
C TRP A 278 -9.23 12.64 -27.36
N SER A 279 -8.87 13.93 -27.33
CA SER A 279 -9.83 15.04 -27.33
C SER A 279 -9.46 16.07 -28.39
N GLY A 280 -10.47 16.60 -29.09
CA GLY A 280 -10.27 17.62 -30.13
C GLY A 280 -9.62 17.10 -31.41
N GLY A 281 -9.34 18.02 -32.34
CA GLY A 281 -8.78 17.66 -33.64
C GLY A 281 -9.76 17.06 -34.64
N ASP A 282 -10.99 16.76 -34.24
CA ASP A 282 -12.01 16.12 -35.05
C ASP A 282 -12.28 16.87 -36.36
N VAL A 283 -12.16 16.18 -37.48
CA VAL A 283 -12.51 16.74 -38.78
C VAL A 283 -13.98 16.49 -39.05
N ALA A 284 -14.80 17.54 -39.15
CA ALA A 284 -16.23 17.40 -39.35
C ALA A 284 -16.57 16.61 -40.65
N PRO A 285 -17.53 15.67 -40.64
CA PRO A 285 -17.96 14.96 -41.85
C PRO A 285 -18.42 15.91 -42.97
N ASN A 286 -18.07 15.58 -44.21
CA ASN A 286 -18.49 16.34 -45.41
C ASN A 286 -18.14 17.83 -45.34
N SER A 287 -16.92 18.14 -44.90
CA SER A 287 -16.46 19.51 -44.67
C SER A 287 -15.19 19.84 -45.44
N THR A 288 -14.90 21.14 -45.58
CA THR A 288 -13.62 21.68 -46.02
C THR A 288 -13.19 22.73 -45.02
N THR A 289 -12.05 22.51 -44.38
CA THR A 289 -11.50 23.40 -43.35
C THR A 289 -10.04 23.68 -43.65
N GLN A 290 -9.56 24.88 -43.31
CA GLN A 290 -8.14 25.21 -43.49
C GLN A 290 -7.32 24.66 -42.32
N LEU A 291 -6.18 24.01 -42.59
CA LEU A 291 -5.36 23.33 -41.59
C LEU A 291 -5.02 24.23 -40.39
N TYR A 292 -4.69 25.51 -40.61
CA TYR A 292 -4.33 26.43 -39.52
C TYR A 292 -5.52 27.01 -38.77
N SER A 293 -6.75 26.82 -39.25
CA SER A 293 -7.97 27.20 -38.53
C SER A 293 -8.48 26.10 -37.59
N MET A 294 -7.92 24.89 -37.67
CA MET A 294 -8.35 23.74 -36.87
C MET A 294 -7.72 23.77 -35.47
N THR A 295 -8.48 23.33 -34.47
CA THR A 295 -7.92 22.85 -33.20
C THR A 295 -7.21 21.53 -33.48
N LEU A 296 -6.04 21.30 -32.89
CA LEU A 296 -5.36 20.00 -32.99
C LEU A 296 -5.80 19.11 -31.83
N ALA A 297 -5.72 17.79 -31.99
CA ALA A 297 -6.06 16.86 -30.91
C ALA A 297 -4.99 16.87 -29.81
N ASP A 298 -5.44 16.59 -28.59
CA ASP A 298 -4.62 16.36 -27.41
C ASP A 298 -4.88 14.95 -26.87
N LEU A 299 -3.84 14.36 -26.27
CA LEU A 299 -4.00 13.18 -25.43
C LEU A 299 -4.66 13.59 -24.12
N ILE A 300 -5.60 12.77 -23.66
CA ILE A 300 -6.26 12.91 -22.37
C ILE A 300 -6.08 11.62 -21.56
N GLN A 301 -6.35 11.73 -20.25
CA GLN A 301 -6.17 10.64 -19.30
C GLN A 301 -6.85 9.32 -19.75
N PRO A 302 -6.27 8.16 -19.41
CA PRO A 302 -6.87 6.85 -19.67
C PRO A 302 -8.29 6.75 -19.12
N THR A 303 -9.11 5.93 -19.76
CA THR A 303 -10.50 5.73 -19.35
C THR A 303 -10.57 4.97 -18.03
N ALA A 304 -10.04 3.74 -17.99
CA ALA A 304 -9.92 2.96 -16.76
C ALA A 304 -8.75 3.51 -15.93
N ARG A 305 -9.10 4.20 -14.84
CA ARG A 305 -8.15 4.77 -13.89
C ARG A 305 -8.76 4.91 -12.51
N LEU A 306 -7.93 4.97 -11.50
CA LEU A 306 -8.24 5.41 -10.16
C LEU A 306 -8.14 6.95 -10.14
N GLY A 307 -8.83 7.53 -9.16
CA GLY A 307 -9.14 8.96 -9.05
C GLY A 307 -9.16 9.79 -10.36
N SER A 308 -8.25 10.74 -10.49
CA SER A 308 -8.29 11.80 -11.50
C SER A 308 -7.21 11.72 -12.56
N ARG A 309 -6.04 11.16 -12.25
CA ARG A 309 -4.86 11.12 -13.11
C ARG A 309 -4.27 9.72 -13.16
N VAL A 310 -3.52 9.46 -14.21
CA VAL A 310 -2.58 8.36 -14.32
C VAL A 310 -1.27 9.04 -14.67
N ASP A 311 -0.25 8.78 -13.90
CA ASP A 311 1.11 9.15 -14.26
C ASP A 311 1.77 7.96 -14.98
N ALA A 312 2.93 8.20 -15.58
CA ALA A 312 3.47 7.21 -16.50
C ALA A 312 4.98 7.27 -16.50
N GLU A 313 5.60 6.14 -16.20
CA GLU A 313 7.01 6.08 -15.93
C GLU A 313 7.76 5.30 -17.02
N LEU A 314 9.06 5.61 -17.10
CA LEU A 314 9.99 4.89 -17.99
C LEU A 314 10.49 3.57 -17.36
N GLY A 315 10.04 3.25 -16.15
CA GLY A 315 10.36 2.05 -15.41
C GLY A 315 9.96 2.19 -13.94
N PRO A 316 9.94 1.08 -13.18
CA PRO A 316 9.47 1.06 -11.81
C PRO A 316 10.37 1.86 -10.88
N SER A 317 9.76 2.59 -9.95
CA SER A 317 10.42 3.49 -9.01
C SER A 317 10.12 3.12 -7.56
N HIS A 318 10.51 1.92 -7.13
CA HIS A 318 10.16 1.44 -5.78
C HIS A 318 10.60 2.38 -4.65
N GLY A 319 9.63 2.83 -3.84
CA GLY A 319 9.82 3.65 -2.67
C GLY A 319 9.67 2.85 -1.37
N ALA A 320 10.35 3.28 -0.31
CA ALA A 320 9.98 2.79 1.00
C ALA A 320 8.55 3.24 1.32
N ASN A 321 8.17 4.49 1.02
CA ASN A 321 6.86 5.02 1.39
C ASN A 321 5.76 4.82 0.35
N ALA A 322 6.01 4.06 -0.72
CA ALA A 322 5.10 4.07 -1.88
C ALA A 322 4.87 5.54 -2.29
N ASP A 323 5.99 6.18 -2.66
CA ASP A 323 6.16 7.60 -3.00
C ASP A 323 7.34 7.81 -3.97
N GLY A 324 7.71 6.77 -4.72
CA GLY A 324 8.96 6.76 -5.46
C GLY A 324 8.84 7.41 -6.84
N ASP A 325 7.72 7.19 -7.52
CA ASP A 325 7.27 7.87 -8.74
C ASP A 325 6.72 9.28 -8.48
N ASP A 326 6.14 9.55 -7.30
CA ASP A 326 5.75 10.88 -6.78
C ASP A 326 6.83 11.96 -7.00
N THR A 327 8.09 11.57 -6.91
CA THR A 327 9.24 12.48 -7.01
C THR A 327 9.69 12.74 -8.46
N THR A 328 9.14 12.00 -9.42
CA THR A 328 9.50 12.03 -10.84
C THR A 328 8.33 12.31 -11.80
N GLY A 329 7.10 12.47 -11.29
CA GLY A 329 5.89 12.71 -12.07
C GLY A 329 4.84 13.55 -11.34
N GLU A 330 3.57 13.20 -11.49
CA GLU A 330 2.47 13.77 -10.71
C GLU A 330 1.82 12.64 -9.90
N ASP A 331 1.90 12.72 -8.56
CA ASP A 331 1.20 11.87 -7.57
C ASP A 331 -0.19 11.43 -8.08
N ASP A 332 -0.27 10.16 -8.48
CA ASP A 332 -1.48 9.52 -8.97
C ASP A 332 -2.09 8.55 -7.96
N GLU A 333 -1.61 8.53 -6.71
CA GLU A 333 -2.24 7.94 -5.53
C GLU A 333 -3.50 8.73 -5.08
N ASP A 334 -4.36 9.07 -6.04
CA ASP A 334 -5.50 9.96 -5.89
C ASP A 334 -6.86 9.22 -5.86
N GLY A 335 -6.82 7.89 -5.89
CA GLY A 335 -7.94 6.99 -5.61
C GLY A 335 -8.59 7.24 -4.24
N PHE A 336 -7.86 7.76 -3.25
CA PHE A 336 -8.42 8.24 -2.00
C PHE A 336 -8.29 9.77 -1.83
N THR A 337 -9.36 10.42 -1.38
CA THR A 337 -9.38 11.87 -1.14
C THR A 337 -8.47 12.33 0.02
N ALA A 338 -7.97 11.39 0.82
CA ALA A 338 -7.07 11.65 1.94
C ALA A 338 -6.21 10.41 2.20
N PRO A 339 -4.98 10.59 2.73
CA PRO A 339 -4.12 9.46 3.07
C PRO A 339 -4.82 8.50 4.03
N LEU A 340 -4.78 7.20 3.71
CA LEU A 340 -5.40 6.15 4.53
C LEU A 340 -4.84 6.14 5.95
N GLY A 341 -3.54 6.42 6.12
CA GLY A 341 -2.87 6.51 7.40
C GLY A 341 -2.93 5.20 8.19
N VAL A 342 -3.97 5.04 9.01
CA VAL A 342 -4.13 3.94 9.97
C VAL A 342 -5.28 3.02 9.55
N VAL A 343 -4.93 1.76 9.24
CA VAL A 343 -5.88 0.69 8.91
C VAL A 343 -6.14 -0.15 10.17
N VAL A 344 -7.34 -0.08 10.73
CA VAL A 344 -7.73 -0.88 11.89
C VAL A 344 -8.03 -2.31 11.46
N ALA A 345 -7.03 -3.19 11.56
CA ALA A 345 -7.06 -4.58 11.15
C ALA A 345 -7.40 -5.47 12.35
N VAL A 346 -8.68 -5.51 12.75
CA VAL A 346 -9.14 -6.43 13.81
C VAL A 346 -9.27 -7.85 13.25
N PRO A 347 -8.49 -8.85 13.72
CA PRO A 347 -8.60 -10.22 13.24
C PRO A 347 -10.03 -10.77 13.28
N GLY A 348 -10.48 -11.35 12.17
CA GLY A 348 -11.83 -11.92 12.03
C GLY A 348 -12.95 -10.90 11.76
N ALA A 349 -12.65 -9.60 11.78
CA ALA A 349 -13.58 -8.56 11.34
C ALA A 349 -13.51 -8.33 9.82
N THR A 350 -14.47 -7.60 9.29
CA THR A 350 -14.43 -7.08 7.92
C THR A 350 -13.83 -5.68 7.92
N TYR A 351 -12.77 -5.46 7.14
CA TYR A 351 -12.24 -4.12 6.88
C TYR A 351 -12.86 -3.54 5.61
N THR A 352 -13.19 -2.25 5.64
CA THR A 352 -13.74 -1.50 4.51
C THR A 352 -13.11 -0.10 4.53
N PRO A 353 -12.28 0.27 3.54
CA PRO A 353 -11.67 1.58 3.43
C PRO A 353 -12.71 2.65 3.05
N PRO A 354 -12.34 3.94 3.08
CA PRO A 354 -13.11 5.00 2.43
C PRO A 354 -13.45 4.66 0.97
N ALA A 355 -14.41 5.40 0.40
CA ALA A 355 -14.80 5.19 -0.99
C ALA A 355 -13.63 5.53 -1.93
N ILE A 356 -13.33 4.62 -2.85
CA ILE A 356 -12.24 4.73 -3.83
C ILE A 356 -12.78 5.42 -5.07
N ALA A 357 -12.20 6.54 -5.47
CA ALA A 357 -12.52 7.23 -6.71
C ALA A 357 -11.99 6.46 -7.93
N CYS A 358 -12.78 6.41 -8.99
CA CYS A 358 -12.40 5.72 -10.23
C CYS A 358 -13.13 6.31 -11.44
N SER A 359 -12.65 5.97 -12.64
CA SER A 359 -13.25 6.37 -13.92
C SER A 359 -13.29 5.24 -14.98
N GLY A 360 -14.11 5.45 -16.01
CA GLY A 360 -14.10 4.72 -17.28
C GLY A 360 -14.55 3.25 -17.25
N GLY A 361 -15.25 2.84 -16.20
CA GLY A 361 -15.84 1.50 -16.14
C GLY A 361 -14.82 0.37 -15.95
N GLY A 362 -13.61 0.68 -15.48
CA GLY A 362 -12.63 -0.33 -15.08
C GLY A 362 -13.12 -1.18 -13.91
N VAL A 363 -12.73 -2.45 -13.86
CA VAL A 363 -12.90 -3.32 -12.70
C VAL A 363 -11.80 -2.98 -11.70
N VAL A 364 -12.14 -2.77 -10.43
CA VAL A 364 -11.19 -2.45 -9.37
C VAL A 364 -10.96 -3.66 -8.47
N ARG A 365 -9.72 -3.91 -8.07
CA ARG A 365 -9.33 -4.93 -7.10
C ARG A 365 -8.22 -4.41 -6.20
N GLY A 366 -8.15 -4.91 -4.96
CA GLY A 366 -7.13 -4.45 -4.03
C GLY A 366 -6.53 -5.54 -3.16
N TRP A 367 -5.34 -5.27 -2.65
CA TRP A 367 -4.58 -6.12 -1.75
C TRP A 367 -4.12 -5.32 -0.53
N ILE A 368 -4.04 -5.97 0.62
CA ILE A 368 -3.49 -5.41 1.86
C ILE A 368 -2.61 -6.49 2.48
N ASP A 369 -1.33 -6.17 2.68
CA ASP A 369 -0.43 -7.01 3.47
C ASP A 369 -0.81 -6.83 4.95
N PHE A 370 -1.59 -7.76 5.49
CA PHE A 370 -2.03 -7.66 6.87
C PHE A 370 -0.99 -8.22 7.83
N ASN A 371 -0.25 -9.26 7.42
CA ASN A 371 0.65 -10.01 8.29
C ASN A 371 2.08 -9.41 8.34
N ARG A 372 2.37 -8.45 7.45
CA ARG A 372 3.62 -7.71 7.28
C ARG A 372 4.81 -8.58 6.89
N ASP A 373 4.59 -9.59 6.07
CA ASP A 373 5.66 -10.49 5.62
C ASP A 373 6.37 -10.03 4.35
N GLY A 374 5.90 -8.94 3.74
CA GLY A 374 6.54 -8.30 2.59
C GLY A 374 5.96 -8.69 1.24
N ASP A 375 4.84 -9.42 1.21
CA ASP A 375 4.11 -9.73 -0.02
C ASP A 375 2.57 -9.64 0.15
N PHE A 376 1.82 -10.03 -0.89
CA PHE A 376 0.35 -9.99 -0.94
C PHE A 376 -0.28 -11.37 -1.23
N ASN A 377 0.49 -12.45 -1.05
CA ASN A 377 0.13 -13.79 -1.52
C ASN A 377 -0.69 -14.58 -0.50
N ASP A 378 -1.02 -13.98 0.64
CA ASP A 378 -1.61 -14.66 1.76
C ASP A 378 -3.15 -14.72 1.70
N PRO A 379 -3.78 -15.80 2.21
CA PRO A 379 -5.23 -15.89 2.28
C PRO A 379 -5.84 -14.74 3.12
N GLY A 380 -6.74 -13.96 2.51
CA GLY A 380 -7.43 -12.83 3.15
C GLY A 380 -6.84 -11.47 2.83
N GLU A 381 -5.72 -11.41 2.10
CA GLU A 381 -5.08 -10.15 1.71
C GLU A 381 -5.66 -9.54 0.44
N VAL A 382 -6.31 -10.36 -0.40
CA VAL A 382 -7.08 -9.87 -1.56
C VAL A 382 -8.49 -9.44 -1.16
N SER A 383 -9.01 -8.39 -1.78
CA SER A 383 -10.39 -7.94 -1.57
C SER A 383 -11.40 -9.05 -1.90
N ASN A 384 -12.42 -9.18 -1.05
CA ASN A 384 -13.50 -10.16 -1.21
C ASN A 384 -14.37 -9.89 -2.45
N ASN A 385 -14.35 -8.65 -2.94
CA ASN A 385 -15.10 -8.19 -4.10
C ASN A 385 -14.17 -7.49 -5.11
N SER A 386 -14.66 -7.37 -6.35
CA SER A 386 -13.99 -6.65 -7.43
C SER A 386 -15.03 -5.91 -8.30
N PRO A 387 -15.51 -4.75 -7.83
CA PRO A 387 -16.59 -4.01 -8.47
C PRO A 387 -16.14 -3.31 -9.76
N VAL A 388 -17.09 -3.06 -10.66
CA VAL A 388 -16.90 -2.21 -11.84
C VAL A 388 -17.15 -0.75 -11.44
N CYS A 389 -16.27 0.14 -11.89
CA CYS A 389 -16.44 1.57 -11.68
C CYS A 389 -17.75 2.07 -12.32
N PRO A 390 -18.60 2.81 -11.59
CA PRO A 390 -19.88 3.27 -12.13
C PRO A 390 -19.71 4.33 -13.24
N GLY A 391 -20.72 4.47 -14.10
CA GLY A 391 -20.75 5.48 -15.16
C GLY A 391 -20.22 5.02 -16.52
N GLY A 392 -19.67 3.80 -16.62
CA GLY A 392 -19.23 3.21 -17.88
C GLY A 392 -17.99 3.90 -18.48
N PRO A 393 -17.68 3.70 -19.78
CA PRO A 393 -16.42 4.13 -20.40
C PRO A 393 -16.11 5.63 -20.33
N THR A 394 -17.12 6.47 -20.14
CA THR A 394 -16.99 7.94 -20.11
C THR A 394 -17.38 8.55 -18.77
N GLY A 395 -17.78 7.73 -17.80
CA GLY A 395 -18.23 8.20 -16.49
C GLY A 395 -17.17 8.04 -15.41
N SER A 396 -17.41 8.67 -14.27
CA SER A 396 -16.64 8.51 -13.05
C SER A 396 -17.56 8.28 -11.86
N GLY A 397 -16.99 7.79 -10.76
CA GLY A 397 -17.68 7.68 -9.49
C GLY A 397 -16.79 7.03 -8.44
N THR A 398 -17.41 6.28 -7.53
CA THR A 398 -16.67 5.61 -6.46
C THR A 398 -17.08 4.15 -6.31
N VAL A 399 -16.14 3.34 -5.83
CA VAL A 399 -16.36 1.94 -5.45
C VAL A 399 -15.99 1.71 -3.99
N THR A 400 -16.46 0.59 -3.43
CA THR A 400 -16.11 0.15 -2.08
C THR A 400 -15.59 -1.27 -2.13
N LEU A 401 -14.37 -1.46 -1.64
CA LEU A 401 -13.76 -2.79 -1.45
C LEU A 401 -13.96 -3.25 -0.01
N ASN A 402 -13.87 -4.56 0.23
CA ASN A 402 -13.85 -5.10 1.59
C ASN A 402 -12.95 -6.33 1.71
N TRP A 403 -12.42 -6.56 2.90
CA TRP A 403 -11.51 -7.66 3.23
C TRP A 403 -11.96 -8.36 4.51
N ASN A 404 -11.72 -9.66 4.59
CA ASN A 404 -11.80 -10.39 5.85
C ASN A 404 -10.41 -10.36 6.48
N VAL A 405 -10.26 -9.64 7.60
CA VAL A 405 -8.95 -9.47 8.23
C VAL A 405 -8.44 -10.82 8.74
N PRO A 406 -7.26 -11.30 8.30
CA PRO A 406 -6.74 -12.60 8.67
C PRO A 406 -6.29 -12.64 10.15
N ALA A 407 -6.26 -13.85 10.72
CA ALA A 407 -5.78 -14.08 12.09
C ALA A 407 -4.30 -13.74 12.28
N THR A 408 -3.54 -13.74 11.19
CA THR A 408 -2.11 -13.41 11.12
C THR A 408 -1.85 -11.91 11.07
N ALA A 409 -2.89 -11.06 11.05
CA ALA A 409 -2.73 -9.62 10.98
C ALA A 409 -1.77 -9.11 12.07
N ALA A 410 -0.72 -8.44 11.63
CA ALA A 410 0.35 -7.94 12.47
C ALA A 410 0.34 -6.42 12.47
N GLN A 411 0.76 -5.85 13.59
CA GLN A 411 0.82 -4.40 13.71
C GLN A 411 2.07 -3.83 13.06
N GLY A 412 1.93 -2.70 12.37
CA GLY A 412 3.01 -1.83 11.95
C GLY A 412 2.85 -1.32 10.53
N ARG A 413 3.94 -0.81 9.97
CA ARG A 413 4.00 -0.33 8.58
C ARG A 413 3.70 -1.47 7.61
N SER A 414 2.78 -1.23 6.68
CA SER A 414 2.41 -2.16 5.61
C SER A 414 1.94 -1.39 4.37
N TYR A 415 1.45 -2.10 3.37
CA TYR A 415 1.05 -1.52 2.09
C TYR A 415 -0.34 -2.00 1.67
N MET A 416 -1.06 -1.14 0.96
CA MET A 416 -2.24 -1.48 0.19
C MET A 416 -1.92 -1.26 -1.28
N ARG A 417 -2.30 -2.20 -2.14
CA ARG A 417 -2.25 -2.02 -3.59
C ARG A 417 -3.65 -1.98 -4.15
N LEU A 418 -3.94 -1.01 -5.00
CA LEU A 418 -5.14 -0.99 -5.83
C LEU A 418 -4.75 -1.22 -7.29
N ARG A 419 -5.55 -1.98 -8.01
CA ARG A 419 -5.41 -2.14 -9.46
C ARG A 419 -6.76 -1.98 -10.12
N THR A 420 -6.79 -1.27 -11.23
CA THR A 420 -7.96 -1.16 -12.11
C THR A 420 -7.61 -1.57 -13.52
N ALA A 421 -8.50 -2.25 -14.23
CA ALA A 421 -8.33 -2.59 -15.66
C ALA A 421 -9.70 -2.83 -16.31
N SER A 422 -9.82 -2.76 -17.64
CA SER A 422 -11.10 -3.08 -18.30
C SER A 422 -11.46 -4.57 -18.20
N VAL A 423 -10.46 -5.44 -17.98
CA VAL A 423 -10.62 -6.89 -17.90
C VAL A 423 -10.17 -7.42 -16.54
N ALA A 424 -11.12 -7.90 -15.73
CA ALA A 424 -10.86 -8.41 -14.37
C ALA A 424 -9.77 -9.51 -14.28
N ALA A 425 -9.60 -10.32 -15.33
CA ALA A 425 -8.59 -11.37 -15.34
C ALA A 425 -7.15 -10.84 -15.32
N GLN A 426 -6.92 -9.63 -15.87
CA GLN A 426 -5.61 -9.00 -15.93
C GLN A 426 -5.14 -8.49 -14.55
N ILE A 427 -6.09 -8.21 -13.66
CA ILE A 427 -5.85 -7.80 -12.27
C ILE A 427 -6.27 -8.89 -11.27
N SER A 428 -6.13 -10.16 -11.67
CA SER A 428 -6.47 -11.27 -10.79
C SER A 428 -5.41 -11.54 -9.71
N THR A 429 -4.20 -11.00 -9.91
CA THR A 429 -3.02 -11.10 -9.03
C THR A 429 -2.50 -9.72 -8.65
N PRO A 430 -1.80 -9.59 -7.51
CA PRO A 430 -1.22 -8.31 -7.07
C PRO A 430 -0.05 -7.83 -7.94
N ASP A 431 0.52 -8.74 -8.72
CA ASP A 431 1.67 -8.54 -9.61
C ASP A 431 1.31 -8.91 -11.07
N GLY A 432 2.20 -8.61 -12.00
CA GLY A 432 2.08 -8.90 -13.44
C GLY A 432 1.51 -7.72 -14.25
N ALA A 433 1.58 -7.85 -15.58
CA ALA A 433 1.21 -6.78 -16.51
C ALA A 433 -0.29 -6.82 -16.90
N ALA A 434 -0.92 -5.66 -16.94
CA ALA A 434 -2.22 -5.43 -17.57
C ALA A 434 -2.07 -4.59 -18.84
N ALA A 435 -3.01 -4.76 -19.78
CA ALA A 435 -2.94 -4.12 -21.10
C ALA A 435 -3.59 -2.71 -21.14
N ASP A 436 -4.27 -2.34 -20.06
CA ASP A 436 -4.85 -1.04 -19.78
C ASP A 436 -5.05 -0.91 -18.27
N GLY A 437 -5.48 0.27 -17.82
CA GLY A 437 -5.74 0.51 -16.41
C GLY A 437 -4.59 1.20 -15.70
N GLU A 438 -4.53 0.96 -14.40
CA GLU A 438 -3.60 1.61 -13.48
C GLU A 438 -3.39 0.77 -12.19
N VAL A 439 -2.27 0.99 -11.52
CA VAL A 439 -1.92 0.50 -10.20
C VAL A 439 -1.54 1.66 -9.29
N GLU A 440 -2.14 1.73 -8.11
CA GLU A 440 -1.73 2.67 -7.06
C GLU A 440 -1.27 1.87 -5.84
N ASP A 441 -0.18 2.32 -5.21
CA ASP A 441 0.35 1.74 -3.99
C ASP A 441 0.27 2.74 -2.84
N TYR A 442 -0.20 2.28 -1.68
CA TYR A 442 -0.46 3.13 -0.54
C TYR A 442 0.28 2.63 0.69
N LEU A 443 1.07 3.51 1.28
CA LEU A 443 1.58 3.29 2.62
C LEU A 443 0.45 3.32 3.65
N ILE A 444 0.35 2.24 4.41
CA ILE A 444 -0.58 2.13 5.53
C ILE A 444 0.15 1.76 6.82
N THR A 445 -0.51 2.03 7.94
CA THR A 445 -0.16 1.45 9.24
C THR A 445 -1.25 0.48 9.62
N ALA A 446 -0.98 -0.83 9.50
CA ALA A 446 -1.87 -1.87 9.99
C ALA A 446 -1.88 -1.88 11.52
N LEU A 447 -3.05 -1.77 12.13
CA LEU A 447 -3.25 -1.93 13.57
C LEU A 447 -3.95 -3.25 13.85
N ALA A 448 -3.19 -4.24 14.31
CA ALA A 448 -3.78 -5.24 15.20
C ALA A 448 -4.13 -4.53 16.53
N PRO A 449 -5.37 -4.66 17.05
CA PRO A 449 -5.74 -4.08 18.33
C PRO A 449 -4.86 -4.64 19.45
N ALA A 450 -4.63 -3.84 20.49
CA ALA A 450 -3.94 -4.32 21.67
C ALA A 450 -4.74 -5.45 22.33
N LYS A 451 -4.05 -6.37 23.01
CA LYS A 451 -4.68 -7.47 23.72
C LYS A 451 -4.13 -7.63 25.13
N VAL A 452 -4.99 -8.08 26.03
CA VAL A 452 -4.63 -8.36 27.41
C VAL A 452 -5.27 -9.65 27.90
N ALA A 453 -4.48 -10.47 28.59
CA ALA A 453 -4.99 -11.57 29.41
C ALA A 453 -4.92 -11.20 30.88
N LEU A 454 -6.05 -11.28 31.60
CA LEU A 454 -6.06 -11.13 33.05
C LEU A 454 -5.92 -12.47 33.73
N VAL A 455 -5.06 -12.52 34.74
CA VAL A 455 -4.83 -13.69 35.57
C VAL A 455 -5.08 -13.33 37.03
N LYS A 456 -6.05 -13.98 37.65
CA LYS A 456 -6.16 -14.01 39.12
C LYS A 456 -5.13 -15.00 39.65
N ARG A 457 -4.38 -14.60 40.67
CA ARG A 457 -3.60 -15.48 41.54
C ARG A 457 -3.95 -15.25 43.00
N ILE A 458 -3.97 -16.32 43.78
CA ILE A 458 -4.10 -16.30 45.25
C ILE A 458 -2.84 -16.96 45.80
N ALA A 459 -2.08 -16.26 46.64
CA ALA A 459 -0.84 -16.81 47.19
C ALA A 459 -1.12 -18.00 48.11
N SER A 460 -2.09 -17.84 49.00
CA SER A 460 -2.67 -18.87 49.85
C SER A 460 -4.03 -18.37 50.34
N ARG A 461 -4.90 -19.28 50.79
CA ARG A 461 -6.23 -18.93 51.29
C ARG A 461 -6.20 -18.79 52.81
N ILE A 462 -6.91 -17.78 53.33
CA ILE A 462 -7.26 -17.67 54.75
C ILE A 462 -8.41 -18.65 55.02
N ASP A 463 -9.50 -18.55 54.26
CA ASP A 463 -10.60 -19.50 54.29
C ASP A 463 -10.75 -20.25 52.96
N ALA A 464 -11.09 -21.54 53.02
CA ALA A 464 -11.32 -22.37 51.84
C ALA A 464 -12.43 -21.83 50.92
N ALA A 465 -13.36 -21.05 51.49
CA ALA A 465 -14.48 -20.45 50.79
C ALA A 465 -14.18 -19.08 50.17
N ASP A 466 -13.04 -18.44 50.48
CA ASP A 466 -12.67 -17.17 49.85
C ASP A 466 -12.63 -17.37 48.34
N GLN A 467 -13.22 -16.50 47.53
CA GLN A 467 -13.12 -16.59 46.07
C GLN A 467 -13.07 -15.18 45.49
N PHE A 468 -12.31 -15.01 44.41
CA PHE A 468 -12.07 -13.70 43.81
C PHE A 468 -12.33 -13.73 42.30
N THR A 469 -12.84 -12.62 41.79
CA THR A 469 -13.11 -12.38 40.38
C THR A 469 -12.22 -11.26 39.88
N VAL A 470 -11.50 -11.53 38.80
CA VAL A 470 -10.87 -10.47 37.99
C VAL A 470 -11.75 -10.12 36.82
N SER A 471 -11.84 -8.84 36.49
CA SER A 471 -12.58 -8.35 35.33
C SER A 471 -11.82 -7.24 34.62
N LEU A 472 -11.90 -7.22 33.29
CA LEU A 472 -11.54 -6.08 32.46
C LEU A 472 -12.80 -5.26 32.20
N LEU A 473 -12.77 -3.96 32.49
CA LEU A 473 -13.87 -3.06 32.25
C LEU A 473 -13.47 -1.88 31.36
N ASP A 474 -14.40 -1.47 30.51
CA ASP A 474 -14.43 -0.17 29.83
C ASP A 474 -15.58 0.64 30.43
N GLY A 475 -15.24 1.67 31.21
CA GLY A 475 -16.18 2.37 32.08
C GLY A 475 -16.89 1.40 33.03
N THR A 476 -18.19 1.17 32.82
CA THR A 476 -19.00 0.24 33.61
C THR A 476 -19.23 -1.11 32.93
N SER A 477 -18.85 -1.25 31.67
CA SER A 477 -19.06 -2.47 30.86
C SER A 477 -17.97 -3.49 31.15
N VAL A 478 -18.35 -4.75 31.37
CA VAL A 478 -17.39 -5.86 31.54
C VAL A 478 -17.07 -6.47 30.18
N ILE A 479 -15.81 -6.42 29.77
CA ILE A 479 -15.32 -7.02 28.51
C ILE A 479 -15.09 -8.52 28.72
N GLY A 480 -14.50 -8.89 29.85
CA GLY A 480 -14.27 -10.28 30.21
C GLY A 480 -13.94 -10.42 31.70
N SER A 481 -14.23 -11.59 32.26
CA SER A 481 -13.98 -11.87 33.67
C SER A 481 -13.62 -13.34 33.91
N ALA A 482 -12.94 -13.59 35.02
CA ALA A 482 -12.57 -14.93 35.45
C ALA A 482 -12.61 -15.02 36.98
N THR A 483 -13.18 -16.11 37.49
CA THR A 483 -13.41 -16.31 38.93
C THR A 483 -12.69 -17.58 39.39
N THR A 484 -11.98 -17.51 40.51
CA THR A 484 -11.42 -18.72 41.13
C THR A 484 -12.56 -19.60 41.66
N ALA A 485 -12.40 -20.92 41.58
CA ALA A 485 -13.41 -21.87 42.03
C ALA A 485 -12.78 -23.02 42.82
N GLY A 486 -13.45 -23.43 43.90
CA GLY A 486 -12.98 -24.50 44.77
C GLY A 486 -11.55 -24.26 45.29
N ALA A 487 -10.69 -25.27 45.14
CA ALA A 487 -9.29 -25.20 45.58
C ALA A 487 -8.36 -24.48 44.59
N ALA A 488 -8.83 -24.09 43.39
CA ALA A 488 -7.98 -23.44 42.40
C ALA A 488 -7.48 -22.09 42.92
N LEU A 489 -6.16 -21.86 42.85
CA LEU A 489 -5.52 -20.61 43.26
C LEU A 489 -5.35 -19.63 42.10
N THR A 490 -5.75 -20.02 40.89
CA THR A 490 -5.61 -19.22 39.68
C THR A 490 -6.87 -19.27 38.81
N ALA A 491 -7.14 -18.19 38.09
CA ALA A 491 -8.17 -18.11 37.05
C ALA A 491 -7.70 -17.15 35.95
N THR A 492 -8.09 -17.35 34.69
CA THR A 492 -7.70 -16.48 33.58
C THR A 492 -8.88 -16.17 32.66
N THR A 493 -8.90 -14.97 32.11
CA THR A 493 -9.89 -14.55 31.09
C THR A 493 -9.60 -15.11 29.70
N GLY A 494 -8.38 -15.63 29.47
CA GLY A 494 -7.84 -15.71 28.11
C GLY A 494 -7.54 -14.32 27.54
N GLU A 495 -7.16 -14.26 26.27
CA GLU A 495 -6.88 -12.99 25.57
C GLU A 495 -8.17 -12.21 25.33
N LEU A 496 -8.18 -10.94 25.69
CA LEU A 496 -9.26 -9.99 25.44
C LEU A 496 -8.76 -8.85 24.55
N PRO A 497 -9.51 -8.44 23.51
CA PRO A 497 -9.16 -7.29 22.70
C PRO A 497 -9.41 -5.99 23.48
N VAL A 498 -8.51 -5.03 23.31
CA VAL A 498 -8.60 -3.68 23.87
C VAL A 498 -8.18 -2.66 22.81
N ASP A 499 -8.85 -1.51 22.83
CA ASP A 499 -8.43 -0.36 22.06
C ASP A 499 -7.32 0.43 22.79
N VAL A 500 -6.78 1.44 22.11
CA VAL A 500 -5.77 2.37 22.67
C VAL A 500 -6.39 3.67 23.16
N SER A 501 -7.72 3.75 23.29
CA SER A 501 -8.47 4.97 23.66
C SER A 501 -8.77 5.09 25.16
N GLY A 502 -8.50 4.02 25.92
CA GLY A 502 -8.83 3.90 27.35
C GLY A 502 -8.30 5.01 28.25
N PRO A 503 -8.85 5.09 29.47
CA PRO A 503 -8.42 4.09 30.45
C PRO A 503 -9.42 2.94 30.68
N TYR A 504 -8.88 1.72 30.75
CA TYR A 504 -9.58 0.51 31.19
C TYR A 504 -9.39 0.29 32.69
N ALA A 505 -10.37 -0.34 33.34
CA ALA A 505 -10.24 -0.79 34.72
C ALA A 505 -9.96 -2.30 34.79
N LEU A 506 -8.82 -2.66 35.40
CA LEU A 506 -8.51 -4.02 35.83
C LEU A 506 -9.02 -4.18 37.25
N ARG A 507 -10.15 -4.87 37.42
CA ARG A 507 -10.85 -4.99 38.71
C ARG A 507 -10.51 -6.30 39.40
N ASP A 508 -10.25 -6.22 40.70
CA ASP A 508 -10.26 -7.35 41.64
C ASP A 508 -11.45 -7.20 42.59
N ALA A 509 -12.29 -8.24 42.65
CA ALA A 509 -13.50 -8.22 43.46
C ALA A 509 -13.69 -9.54 44.20
N ASN A 510 -14.43 -9.48 45.29
CA ASN A 510 -14.95 -10.70 45.91
C ASN A 510 -15.93 -11.38 44.95
N ALA A 511 -15.77 -12.69 44.75
CA ALA A 511 -16.81 -13.48 44.12
C ALA A 511 -17.98 -13.70 45.09
N SER A 512 -17.69 -13.79 46.39
CA SER A 512 -18.68 -13.83 47.47
C SER A 512 -18.09 -13.31 48.79
N GLY A 513 -18.95 -12.73 49.65
CA GLY A 513 -18.55 -12.19 50.95
C GLY A 513 -17.55 -11.02 50.88
N PRO A 514 -17.04 -10.53 52.03
CA PRO A 514 -16.07 -9.43 52.10
C PRO A 514 -14.62 -9.91 52.28
N ALA A 515 -14.19 -10.98 51.59
CA ALA A 515 -12.90 -11.63 51.83
C ALA A 515 -11.68 -10.75 51.50
N LEU A 516 -11.78 -9.91 50.47
CA LEU A 516 -10.67 -9.14 49.89
C LEU A 516 -9.97 -8.22 50.88
N LEU A 517 -10.69 -7.71 51.88
CA LEU A 517 -10.14 -6.85 52.94
C LEU A 517 -9.08 -7.56 53.80
N ARG A 518 -9.04 -8.90 53.78
CA ARG A 518 -8.06 -9.71 54.50
C ARG A 518 -6.80 -10.02 53.69
N TYR A 519 -6.74 -9.53 52.46
CA TYR A 519 -5.64 -9.76 51.52
C TYR A 519 -5.06 -8.43 51.07
N ALA A 520 -3.75 -8.42 50.84
CA ALA A 520 -3.08 -7.39 50.06
C ALA A 520 -3.15 -7.78 48.59
N SER A 521 -3.77 -6.94 47.77
CA SER A 521 -3.79 -7.13 46.32
C SER A 521 -2.65 -6.38 45.64
N SER A 522 -2.00 -7.04 44.69
CA SER A 522 -0.94 -6.45 43.86
C SER A 522 -1.17 -6.81 42.40
N LEU A 523 -0.82 -5.89 41.49
CA LEU A 523 -0.90 -6.10 40.05
C LEU A 523 0.50 -6.04 39.42
N ALA A 524 0.78 -6.98 38.52
CA ALA A 524 1.95 -6.94 37.65
C ALA A 524 1.54 -7.28 36.21
N CYS A 525 1.95 -6.45 35.24
CA CYS A 525 1.75 -6.71 33.82
C CYS A 525 3.09 -7.01 33.15
N VAL A 526 3.11 -8.01 32.28
CA VAL A 526 4.28 -8.39 31.47
C VAL A 526 3.90 -8.42 30.00
N ALA A 527 4.83 -8.01 29.14
CA ALA A 527 4.70 -8.17 27.70
C ALA A 527 4.87 -9.64 27.31
N ASN A 528 3.95 -10.16 26.50
CA ASN A 528 4.08 -11.47 25.88
C ASN A 528 5.08 -11.40 24.70
N PRO A 529 5.69 -12.54 24.30
CA PRO A 529 6.56 -12.60 23.14
C PRO A 529 5.87 -12.04 21.88
N GLY A 530 6.51 -11.09 21.21
CA GLY A 530 5.95 -10.42 20.02
C GLY A 530 5.26 -9.07 20.32
N SER A 531 5.04 -8.71 21.59
CA SER A 531 4.58 -7.36 21.92
C SER A 531 5.66 -6.32 21.59
N THR A 532 5.25 -5.24 20.91
CA THR A 532 6.13 -4.14 20.48
C THR A 532 5.89 -2.85 21.26
N GLY A 533 4.72 -2.71 21.88
CA GLY A 533 4.38 -1.55 22.70
C GLY A 533 5.07 -1.60 24.06
N ALA A 534 5.49 -0.44 24.58
CA ALA A 534 5.99 -0.33 25.94
C ALA A 534 4.92 -0.80 26.94
N VAL A 535 5.35 -1.54 27.97
CA VAL A 535 4.44 -2.02 29.03
C VAL A 535 3.98 -0.80 29.83
N PRO A 536 2.68 -0.44 29.78
CA PRO A 536 2.16 0.69 30.54
C PRO A 536 2.17 0.37 32.03
N THR A 537 2.39 1.40 32.85
CA THR A 537 2.33 1.28 34.32
C THR A 537 0.89 1.50 34.78
N PRO A 538 0.18 0.49 35.30
CA PRO A 538 -1.17 0.68 35.83
C PRO A 538 -1.14 1.58 37.06
N THR A 539 -2.18 2.40 37.22
CA THR A 539 -2.36 3.28 38.39
C THR A 539 -3.44 2.73 39.33
N GLY A 540 -3.24 2.82 40.65
CA GLY A 540 -4.15 2.25 41.65
C GLY A 540 -3.44 1.26 42.61
N PRO A 541 -4.19 0.39 43.32
CA PRO A 541 -5.64 0.23 43.21
C PRO A 541 -6.42 1.39 43.84
N THR A 542 -7.62 1.65 43.33
CA THR A 542 -8.63 2.47 44.00
C THR A 542 -9.72 1.58 44.58
N GLY A 543 -10.19 1.90 45.79
CA GLY A 543 -11.16 1.08 46.51
C GLY A 543 -10.53 -0.10 47.27
N THR A 544 -11.24 -0.59 48.29
CA THR A 544 -10.85 -1.74 49.12
C THR A 544 -11.86 -2.89 49.02
N GLY A 545 -12.69 -2.88 47.97
CA GLY A 545 -13.70 -3.90 47.69
C GLY A 545 -14.87 -3.36 46.87
N PRO A 546 -14.79 -3.29 45.51
CA PRO A 546 -13.71 -3.77 44.63
C PRO A 546 -12.43 -2.92 44.67
N ALA A 547 -11.32 -3.47 44.18
CA ALA A 547 -10.03 -2.80 43.99
C ALA A 547 -9.73 -2.69 42.48
N ASP A 548 -9.63 -1.46 41.98
CA ASP A 548 -9.50 -1.17 40.54
C ASP A 548 -8.17 -0.51 40.20
N TRP A 549 -7.45 -1.07 39.23
CA TRP A 549 -6.33 -0.40 38.58
C TRP A 549 -6.76 0.19 37.24
N SER A 550 -6.37 1.42 36.98
CA SER A 550 -6.56 2.08 35.69
C SER A 550 -5.33 1.89 34.79
N ILE A 551 -5.55 1.45 33.55
CA ILE A 551 -4.50 1.21 32.56
C ILE A 551 -4.94 1.74 31.19
N THR A 552 -4.04 2.45 30.51
CA THR A 552 -4.22 2.81 29.09
C THR A 552 -3.25 1.98 28.28
N PHE A 553 -3.76 1.19 27.34
CA PHE A 553 -2.94 0.36 26.48
C PHE A 553 -2.35 1.18 25.34
N ASN A 554 -1.13 0.84 24.96
CA ASN A 554 -0.47 1.37 23.79
C ASN A 554 -0.68 0.43 22.61
N ASN A 555 -0.44 0.97 21.43
CA ASN A 555 -0.38 0.19 20.22
C ASN A 555 0.65 -0.95 20.35
N GLY A 556 0.28 -2.17 19.98
CA GLY A 556 1.20 -3.32 19.97
C GLY A 556 1.40 -3.95 21.34
N ASN A 557 0.61 -3.54 22.33
CA ASN A 557 0.52 -4.22 23.60
C ASN A 557 -0.15 -5.58 23.41
N ASP A 558 0.58 -6.62 23.77
CA ASP A 558 0.09 -7.96 24.04
C ASP A 558 0.58 -8.31 25.43
N LEU A 559 -0.30 -8.17 26.42
CA LEU A 559 0.08 -8.20 27.83
C LEU A 559 -0.59 -9.33 28.60
N THR A 560 0.14 -9.91 29.54
CA THR A 560 -0.46 -10.70 30.62
C THR A 560 -0.39 -9.90 31.91
N CYS A 561 -1.54 -9.55 32.46
CA CYS A 561 -1.67 -8.80 33.72
C CYS A 561 -2.15 -9.73 34.83
N THR A 562 -1.33 -9.93 35.86
CA THR A 562 -1.61 -10.82 36.99
C THR A 562 -1.95 -10.02 38.25
N ILE A 563 -3.16 -10.21 38.77
CA ILE A 563 -3.58 -9.69 40.08
C ILE A 563 -3.40 -10.80 41.12
N THR A 564 -2.48 -10.58 42.06
CA THR A 564 -2.18 -11.51 43.15
C THR A 564 -2.75 -11.02 44.47
N ASN A 565 -3.51 -11.89 45.16
CA ASN A 565 -4.00 -11.64 46.52
C ASN A 565 -3.17 -12.46 47.50
N THR A 566 -2.53 -11.78 48.43
CA THR A 566 -1.70 -12.39 49.47
C THR A 566 -2.35 -12.14 50.83
N PRO A 567 -2.57 -13.16 51.67
CA PRO A 567 -3.11 -12.96 53.00
C PRO A 567 -2.31 -11.92 53.80
N ASN A 568 -3.02 -11.01 54.47
CA ASN A 568 -2.38 -10.10 55.41
C ASN A 568 -1.82 -10.91 56.59
N GLN A 569 -0.55 -10.70 56.92
CA GLN A 569 0.09 -11.40 58.04
C GLN A 569 0.02 -10.56 59.33
N ALA A 570 -0.22 -11.23 60.45
CA ALA A 570 -0.06 -10.63 61.76
C ALA A 570 1.42 -10.44 62.10
N ASP A 571 1.74 -9.43 62.89
CA ASP A 571 3.08 -9.16 63.40
C ASP A 571 2.98 -8.93 64.91
N LEU A 572 3.30 -9.95 65.70
CA LEU A 572 3.13 -9.92 67.15
C LEU A 572 4.40 -9.42 67.83
N GLN A 573 4.27 -8.34 68.59
CA GLN A 573 5.29 -7.81 69.47
C GLN A 573 4.95 -8.13 70.93
N ILE A 574 5.94 -8.57 71.72
CA ILE A 574 5.81 -8.80 73.15
C ILE A 574 6.79 -7.91 73.92
N THR A 575 6.31 -7.24 74.97
CA THR A 575 7.14 -6.42 75.88
C THR A 575 6.88 -6.86 77.31
N LYS A 576 7.95 -7.13 78.06
CA LYS A 576 7.87 -7.47 79.48
C LYS A 576 8.54 -6.38 80.30
N THR A 577 7.80 -5.83 81.25
CA THR A 577 8.31 -4.89 82.25
C THR A 577 7.97 -5.39 83.65
N ASN A 578 8.60 -4.78 84.64
CA ASN A 578 8.15 -4.88 86.03
C ASN A 578 8.01 -3.48 86.62
N ASN A 579 7.45 -3.40 87.82
CA ASN A 579 7.27 -2.13 88.52
C ASN A 579 8.51 -1.66 89.30
N ARG A 580 9.71 -2.23 89.06
CA ARG A 580 10.90 -2.01 89.90
C ARG A 580 12.19 -1.89 89.10
N THR A 581 13.03 -0.93 89.48
CA THR A 581 14.37 -0.74 88.90
C THR A 581 15.49 -1.44 89.70
N ALA A 582 15.22 -1.82 90.95
CA ALA A 582 16.07 -2.65 91.81
C ALA A 582 15.18 -3.53 92.70
N SER A 583 15.61 -4.76 92.99
CA SER A 583 14.87 -5.70 93.86
C SER A 583 15.80 -6.32 94.90
N GLU A 584 15.32 -6.42 96.14
CA GLU A 584 16.00 -7.10 97.25
C GLU A 584 15.36 -8.46 97.52
N HIS A 585 16.09 -9.35 98.17
CA HIS A 585 15.59 -10.66 98.62
C HIS A 585 14.27 -10.51 99.39
N GLY A 586 13.25 -11.28 99.01
CA GLY A 586 11.92 -11.28 99.64
C GLY A 586 10.94 -10.22 99.13
N GLN A 587 11.33 -9.37 98.17
CA GLN A 587 10.45 -8.35 97.60
C GLN A 587 9.59 -8.90 96.45
N ALA A 588 8.28 -8.63 96.51
CA ALA A 588 7.31 -9.04 95.47
C ALA A 588 7.28 -8.04 94.30
N SER A 589 7.68 -8.44 93.10
CA SER A 589 7.69 -7.63 91.88
C SER A 589 6.50 -7.97 90.98
N GLN A 590 5.75 -6.95 90.54
CA GLN A 590 4.65 -7.13 89.59
C GLN A 590 5.22 -7.04 88.17
N TYR A 591 4.98 -8.07 87.38
CA TYR A 591 5.35 -8.13 85.97
C TYR A 591 4.15 -7.79 85.09
N SER A 592 4.39 -7.01 84.03
CA SER A 592 3.44 -6.72 82.97
C SER A 592 3.99 -7.24 81.65
N VAL A 593 3.27 -8.14 81.00
CA VAL A 593 3.59 -8.70 79.68
C VAL A 593 2.56 -8.17 78.69
N THR A 594 2.94 -7.21 77.86
CA THR A 594 2.08 -6.63 76.84
C THR A 594 2.36 -7.28 75.49
N ILE A 595 1.32 -7.78 74.84
CA ILE A 595 1.34 -8.35 73.49
C ILE A 595 0.56 -7.41 72.58
N ALA A 596 1.14 -6.98 71.47
CA ALA A 596 0.52 -6.12 70.47
C ALA A 596 0.64 -6.75 69.07
N ASN A 597 -0.37 -6.57 68.23
CA ASN A 597 -0.32 -6.92 66.81
C ASN A 597 -0.04 -5.66 65.98
N ASN A 598 1.18 -5.52 65.49
CA ASN A 598 1.62 -4.42 64.62
C ASN A 598 1.37 -4.71 63.14
N GLY A 599 0.94 -5.93 62.81
CA GLY A 599 0.80 -6.38 61.44
C GLY A 599 -0.59 -6.07 60.86
N PRO A 600 -0.71 -6.01 59.53
CA PRO A 600 -1.98 -5.77 58.85
C PRO A 600 -2.96 -6.96 58.93
N GLY A 601 -2.48 -8.15 59.30
CA GLY A 601 -3.30 -9.34 59.50
C GLY A 601 -3.77 -9.49 60.95
N THR A 602 -4.98 -10.01 61.15
CA THR A 602 -5.50 -10.32 62.49
C THR A 602 -4.81 -11.54 63.07
N ALA A 603 -4.33 -11.48 64.32
CA ALA A 603 -3.86 -12.66 65.05
C ALA A 603 -5.02 -13.29 65.82
N ILE A 604 -5.16 -14.62 65.75
CA ILE A 604 -6.19 -15.38 66.47
C ILE A 604 -5.49 -16.54 67.18
N GLY A 605 -5.72 -16.69 68.49
CA GLY A 605 -5.23 -17.85 69.23
C GLY A 605 -3.71 -17.84 69.50
N ALA A 606 -3.09 -16.66 69.54
CA ALA A 606 -1.67 -16.55 69.88
C ALA A 606 -1.41 -17.13 71.28
N VAL A 607 -0.35 -17.93 71.45
CA VAL A 607 -0.03 -18.58 72.73
C VAL A 607 1.16 -17.88 73.37
N VAL A 608 0.99 -17.42 74.62
CA VAL A 608 2.02 -16.74 75.40
C VAL A 608 2.58 -17.67 76.46
N THR A 609 3.91 -17.82 76.50
CA THR A 609 4.63 -18.54 77.56
C THR A 609 5.60 -17.60 78.25
N ASP A 610 5.80 -17.82 79.55
CA ASP A 610 6.76 -17.08 80.37
C ASP A 610 7.32 -17.98 81.47
N PRO A 611 8.35 -18.79 81.17
CA PRO A 611 9.01 -19.62 82.16
C PRO A 611 9.70 -18.76 83.24
N ALA A 612 9.47 -19.10 84.51
CA ALA A 612 10.15 -18.45 85.62
C ALA A 612 11.66 -18.69 85.54
N GLN A 613 12.43 -17.63 85.80
CA GLN A 613 13.89 -17.69 85.84
C GLN A 613 14.37 -18.04 87.25
N ALA A 614 15.57 -18.63 87.35
CA ALA A 614 16.21 -18.90 88.65
C ALA A 614 16.36 -17.60 89.46
N GLY A 615 16.07 -17.66 90.76
CA GLY A 615 16.07 -16.48 91.65
C GLY A 615 14.72 -15.76 91.75
N LEU A 616 13.66 -16.28 91.12
CA LEU A 616 12.28 -15.81 91.29
C LEU A 616 11.38 -16.93 91.82
N ASP A 617 10.65 -16.65 92.89
CA ASP A 617 9.53 -17.45 93.37
C ASP A 617 8.23 -16.96 92.71
N CYS A 618 7.74 -17.75 91.75
CA CYS A 618 6.51 -17.49 91.00
C CYS A 618 5.51 -18.64 91.24
N PRO A 619 4.69 -18.60 92.31
CA PRO A 619 3.78 -19.70 92.65
C PRO A 619 2.79 -20.00 91.52
N ALA A 620 2.76 -21.25 91.05
CA ALA A 620 1.97 -21.65 89.88
C ALA A 620 0.46 -21.38 90.02
N ALA A 621 -0.09 -21.44 91.24
CA ALA A 621 -1.51 -21.20 91.49
C ALA A 621 -1.90 -19.71 91.48
N ASN A 622 -0.94 -18.78 91.43
CA ASN A 622 -1.25 -17.36 91.43
C ASN A 622 -1.97 -16.97 90.13
N PRO A 623 -3.02 -16.12 90.21
CA PRO A 623 -3.77 -15.70 89.03
C PRO A 623 -2.95 -14.76 88.15
N VAL A 624 -3.17 -14.87 86.84
CA VAL A 624 -2.72 -13.91 85.83
C VAL A 624 -3.93 -13.08 85.43
N THR A 625 -3.89 -11.78 85.65
CA THR A 625 -4.94 -10.87 85.17
C THR A 625 -4.66 -10.46 83.74
N CYS A 626 -5.72 -10.28 82.94
CA CYS A 626 -5.62 -9.82 81.55
C CYS A 626 -6.48 -8.58 81.34
N SER A 627 -5.96 -7.62 80.58
CA SER A 627 -6.67 -6.41 80.15
C SER A 627 -6.23 -6.01 78.74
N GLY A 628 -7.06 -5.27 77.99
CA GLY A 628 -6.72 -4.81 76.64
C GLY A 628 -7.93 -4.79 75.71
N VAL A 629 -7.72 -5.05 74.42
CA VAL A 629 -8.79 -5.10 73.43
C VAL A 629 -9.88 -6.11 73.80
N ALA A 630 -11.14 -5.73 73.53
CA ALA A 630 -12.30 -6.60 73.69
C ALA A 630 -12.11 -7.92 72.91
N GLY A 631 -12.29 -9.04 73.58
CA GLY A 631 -12.10 -10.38 72.99
C GLY A 631 -10.64 -10.78 72.75
N GLY A 632 -9.65 -9.97 73.16
CA GLY A 632 -8.24 -10.33 73.10
C GLY A 632 -7.75 -11.16 74.29
N CYS A 633 -8.39 -11.02 75.45
CA CYS A 633 -8.04 -11.79 76.65
C CYS A 633 -8.50 -13.26 76.56
N PRO A 634 -7.80 -14.18 77.26
CA PRO A 634 -8.21 -15.58 77.35
C PRO A 634 -9.64 -15.73 77.88
N THR A 635 -10.38 -16.69 77.35
CA THR A 635 -11.76 -16.98 77.79
C THR A 635 -11.80 -17.74 79.12
N ALA A 636 -10.74 -18.49 79.45
CA ALA A 636 -10.57 -19.15 80.74
C ALA A 636 -9.62 -18.34 81.65
N ALA A 637 -9.83 -18.44 82.96
CA ALA A 637 -8.92 -17.83 83.93
C ALA A 637 -7.51 -18.45 83.80
N ALA A 638 -6.49 -17.60 83.66
CA ALA A 638 -5.11 -18.01 83.52
C ALA A 638 -4.37 -17.92 84.86
N THR A 639 -3.40 -18.82 85.04
CA THR A 639 -2.50 -18.87 86.21
C THR A 639 -1.04 -18.73 85.78
N ILE A 640 -0.16 -18.45 86.74
CA ILE A 640 1.28 -18.46 86.50
C ILE A 640 1.74 -19.85 86.01
N GLY A 641 1.10 -20.93 86.49
CA GLY A 641 1.38 -22.30 86.02
C GLY A 641 1.09 -22.50 84.54
N ASP A 642 0.04 -21.86 84.01
CA ASP A 642 -0.28 -21.91 82.58
C ASP A 642 0.79 -21.18 81.75
N LEU A 643 1.25 -20.01 82.21
CA LEU A 643 2.35 -19.27 81.56
C LEU A 643 3.66 -20.06 81.56
N GLN A 644 3.96 -20.78 82.65
CA GLN A 644 5.17 -21.59 82.76
C GLN A 644 5.09 -22.92 82.00
N GLY A 645 3.87 -23.39 81.67
CA GLY A 645 3.59 -24.68 81.05
C GLY A 645 3.17 -24.58 79.59
N ALA A 646 1.93 -24.98 79.29
CA ALA A 646 1.39 -25.05 77.93
C ALA A 646 1.18 -23.68 77.27
N GLY A 647 1.23 -22.61 78.03
CA GLY A 647 1.01 -21.24 77.59
C GLY A 647 -0.44 -20.80 77.69
N VAL A 648 -0.62 -19.47 77.74
CA VAL A 648 -1.90 -18.81 77.78
C VAL A 648 -2.33 -18.46 76.35
N THR A 649 -3.41 -19.07 75.89
CA THR A 649 -3.98 -18.77 74.56
C THR A 649 -4.80 -17.48 74.62
N LEU A 650 -4.38 -16.48 73.86
CA LEU A 650 -5.07 -15.21 73.68
C LEU A 650 -6.26 -15.36 72.71
N GLY A 651 -7.19 -14.42 72.78
CA GLY A 651 -8.27 -14.30 71.81
C GLY A 651 -7.81 -13.63 70.51
N THR A 652 -8.62 -12.71 70.00
CA THR A 652 -8.36 -12.03 68.72
C THR A 652 -7.64 -10.71 68.95
N LEU A 653 -6.49 -10.52 68.29
CA LEU A 653 -5.76 -9.25 68.24
C LEU A 653 -5.91 -8.65 66.82
N PRO A 654 -6.81 -7.68 66.61
CA PRO A 654 -7.00 -7.07 65.30
C PRO A 654 -5.79 -6.19 64.93
N ALA A 655 -5.69 -5.87 63.64
CA ALA A 655 -4.67 -4.96 63.11
C ALA A 655 -4.94 -3.47 63.42
N THR A 656 -6.10 -3.14 64.01
CA THR A 656 -6.52 -1.76 64.25
C THR A 656 -5.72 -1.12 65.38
N ALA A 657 -4.92 -0.11 65.04
CA ALA A 657 -4.11 0.65 66.00
C ALA A 657 -4.96 1.17 67.18
N GLY A 658 -4.48 0.99 68.41
CA GLY A 658 -5.18 1.37 69.63
C GLY A 658 -6.21 0.35 70.12
N SER A 659 -6.45 -0.72 69.35
CA SER A 659 -7.25 -1.88 69.75
C SER A 659 -6.53 -3.19 69.41
N ASN A 660 -5.20 -3.17 69.34
CA ASN A 660 -4.38 -4.28 68.85
C ASN A 660 -3.56 -4.97 69.94
N SER A 661 -3.79 -4.66 71.22
CA SER A 661 -2.95 -5.17 72.31
C SER A 661 -3.71 -5.70 73.53
N VAL A 662 -3.07 -6.64 74.24
CA VAL A 662 -3.47 -7.13 75.56
C VAL A 662 -2.27 -7.12 76.51
N THR A 663 -2.51 -6.99 77.80
CA THR A 663 -1.50 -7.05 78.86
C THR A 663 -1.88 -8.08 79.90
N LEU A 664 -0.97 -9.03 80.13
CA LEU A 664 -1.02 -10.02 81.20
C LEU A 664 -0.22 -9.50 82.41
N GLN A 665 -0.79 -9.57 83.61
CA GLN A 665 -0.15 -9.13 84.85
C GLN A 665 -0.14 -10.22 85.91
N PHE A 666 0.99 -10.38 86.59
CA PHE A 666 1.17 -11.32 87.69
C PHE A 666 2.35 -10.90 88.59
N THR A 667 2.49 -11.53 89.75
CA THR A 667 3.49 -11.16 90.76
C THR A 667 4.36 -12.35 91.12
N CYS A 668 5.68 -12.12 91.18
CA CYS A 668 6.66 -13.06 91.71
C CYS A 668 7.53 -12.39 92.77
N THR A 669 8.15 -13.16 93.66
CA THR A 669 9.03 -12.67 94.73
C THR A 669 10.48 -13.01 94.41
N VAL A 670 11.42 -12.11 94.69
CA VAL A 670 12.86 -12.39 94.51
C VAL A 670 13.38 -13.30 95.63
N GLN A 671 14.08 -14.38 95.26
CA GLN A 671 14.70 -15.33 96.18
C GLN A 671 16.15 -15.02 96.52
#